data_AF-A0A967G1D5-F1
#
_entry.id   AF-A0A967G1D5-F1
#
_cell.length_a   1.000
_cell.length_b   1.000
_cell.length_c   1.000
_cell.angle_alpha   90.00
_cell.angle_beta   90.00
_cell.angle_gamma   90.00
#
_symmetry.space_group_name_H-M   'P 1'
#
loop_
_entity.id
_entity.type
_entity.pdbx_description
1 polymer ?
#
loop_
_entity_poly.entity_id
_entity_poly.type
_entity_poly.pdbx_seq_one_letter_code
_entity_poly.pdbx_strand_id
1 'polypeptide(L)'
;MTTQRLRALSCACLSLFILLASSHSTATNPQFDVHLSPVPDQTRDLEDIYKSGRLRVLYLGGASGELPVPKGEQEMLARFASENDLALEWLAAANDWNMLSGLATGYGDIVVGQGKSLQAGIEGQARFTVPWGASYEQIVIRAGSPTIQTKQDLLGRRVALNTSSGLWPELLDIASGKDTGTELVELAEDSDINQVMHRLSAGKYDAAIINREAIEQFLPEYPELTVAFNLPSSEPRVWAVSDQAPQLHFALNEFLNKNHLQFNLADRYLDDLPRLQDKRILRMITYKNPVNYYFADGRSHGFEYDLLKRFAKDKRMRVEVVLADTHEQMLEMLLRGEGDVIAASLPNTAYDNESVRFSAPYNYSAAMVVGRSRGEELLDLRDLQGKKIVLPARSPYFSQLKLLQEQYGFKLVKEAPGVDTSTILSRITDGAPYLTVINQQVFHINISDDGRVKGYFPLSESQPHGWAVRKNNEELLSALNKFVEKEYRGKYYNMLYANYFDTPLQEEDFYQVFATVEELSPYDALVREYAEQYEFDWRLIVAQMFQESQFDPEAVSYAGAEGLMQVLPSTAEWIGFDKIDDPATNIRAGIEYMHKLRQQFESDLPLEERTWFTLAAYNAGFARVSQARQLAVEMGLDPNRWFGNVDKAMLKLAKPYNKDGKKMRVCRCGQTVVYVSEIRALYNTYVRFTKHTQLASLGIRQRNLLDI
;
A
#
# COMPACT_ATOMS: atom_id res chain seq x y z
N MET A 1 -44.14 -68.77 -25.81
CA MET A 1 -43.22 -68.76 -24.66
C MET A 1 -42.72 -67.34 -24.49
N THR A 2 -42.93 -66.58 -23.42
CA THR A 2 -43.79 -66.65 -22.22
C THR A 2 -43.45 -65.32 -21.51
N THR A 3 -44.36 -64.35 -21.50
CA THR A 3 -45.17 -63.91 -20.34
C THR A 3 -44.50 -62.99 -19.31
N GLN A 4 -45.17 -61.84 -19.09
CA GLN A 4 -45.37 -61.13 -17.81
C GLN A 4 -44.15 -60.37 -17.24
N ARG A 5 -44.19 -59.12 -16.79
CA ARG A 5 -45.18 -58.15 -16.25
C ARG A 5 -44.39 -56.80 -16.21
N LEU A 6 -44.87 -55.55 -16.24
CA LEU A 6 -46.09 -54.89 -15.78
C LEU A 6 -46.16 -53.51 -16.47
N ARG A 7 -47.35 -53.11 -16.93
CA ARG A 7 -47.75 -51.75 -17.33
C ARG A 7 -48.93 -51.32 -16.43
N ALA A 8 -49.11 -50.01 -16.30
CA ALA A 8 -50.26 -49.24 -15.79
C ALA A 8 -50.40 -49.12 -14.26
N LEU A 9 -50.27 -47.93 -13.66
CA LEU A 9 -51.07 -46.68 -13.71
C LEU A 9 -52.34 -46.71 -12.82
N SER A 10 -52.36 -45.74 -11.91
CA SER A 10 -53.48 -44.88 -11.47
C SER A 10 -54.47 -45.31 -10.39
N CYS A 11 -54.53 -44.42 -9.39
CA CYS A 11 -55.69 -43.98 -8.59
C CYS A 11 -56.42 -44.96 -7.65
N ALA A 12 -56.14 -44.82 -6.34
CA ALA A 12 -57.11 -44.70 -5.25
C ALA A 12 -56.33 -44.31 -3.97
N CYS A 13 -56.39 -43.05 -3.53
CA CYS A 13 -57.35 -42.54 -2.54
C CYS A 13 -57.23 -43.16 -1.14
N LEU A 14 -56.78 -42.29 -0.22
CA LEU A 14 -57.32 -42.01 1.12
C LEU A 14 -57.51 -43.16 2.13
N SER A 15 -57.23 -42.80 3.38
CA SER A 15 -57.60 -43.49 4.63
C SER A 15 -56.75 -44.69 5.06
N LEU A 16 -55.63 -44.41 5.71
CA LEU A 16 -55.30 -44.97 7.03
C LEU A 16 -54.04 -44.28 7.58
N PHE A 17 -54.19 -43.33 8.50
CA PHE A 17 -53.27 -43.04 9.62
C PHE A 17 -53.85 -41.87 10.41
N ILE A 18 -54.94 -42.16 11.14
CA ILE A 18 -55.40 -41.38 12.29
C ILE A 18 -55.24 -42.33 13.49
N LEU A 19 -54.65 -41.81 14.56
CA LEU A 19 -54.42 -42.37 15.92
C LEU A 19 -52.96 -42.67 16.25
N LEU A 20 -52.24 -41.60 16.61
CA LEU A 20 -51.46 -41.48 17.85
C LEU A 20 -51.01 -40.01 17.98
N ALA A 21 -51.98 -39.14 18.24
CA ALA A 21 -51.75 -37.76 18.65
C ALA A 21 -51.94 -37.69 20.17
N SER A 22 -50.84 -37.73 20.92
CA SER A 22 -50.73 -37.16 22.28
C SER A 22 -49.35 -37.44 22.88
N SER A 23 -48.34 -36.74 22.38
CA SER A 23 -47.20 -36.29 23.19
C SER A 23 -46.73 -34.95 22.64
N HIS A 24 -47.27 -33.87 23.21
CA HIS A 24 -46.67 -32.55 23.07
C HIS A 24 -45.30 -32.59 23.74
N SER A 25 -44.25 -32.89 22.96
CA SER A 25 -42.93 -32.35 23.25
C SER A 25 -42.91 -30.98 22.63
N THR A 26 -43.18 -29.96 23.45
CA THR A 26 -42.80 -28.59 23.17
C THR A 26 -41.28 -28.58 22.99
N ALA A 27 -40.81 -28.72 21.74
CA ALA A 27 -39.50 -28.23 21.37
C ALA A 27 -39.58 -26.72 21.55
N THR A 28 -39.16 -26.28 22.73
CA THR A 28 -38.96 -24.89 23.07
C THR A 28 -38.14 -24.25 21.95
N ASN A 29 -38.60 -23.09 21.45
CA ASN A 29 -37.70 -22.12 20.84
C ASN A 29 -36.41 -22.14 21.65
N PRO A 30 -35.21 -22.30 21.05
CA PRO A 30 -33.98 -22.13 21.82
C PRO A 30 -34.10 -20.77 22.51
N GLN A 31 -34.14 -20.80 23.85
CA GLN A 31 -34.14 -19.58 24.63
C GLN A 31 -32.83 -18.87 24.29
N PHE A 32 -32.98 -17.69 23.68
CA PHE A 32 -31.91 -16.75 23.36
C PHE A 32 -31.31 -16.22 24.67
N ASP A 33 -30.39 -16.97 25.27
CA ASP A 33 -29.62 -16.49 26.41
C ASP A 33 -28.36 -15.76 25.88
N VAL A 34 -28.59 -14.56 25.38
CA VAL A 34 -27.53 -13.60 25.07
C VAL A 34 -27.49 -12.61 26.22
N HIS A 35 -26.48 -12.71 27.09
CA HIS A 35 -26.17 -11.65 28.05
C HIS A 35 -25.53 -10.45 27.32
N LEU A 36 -26.34 -9.73 26.54
CA LEU A 36 -26.08 -8.34 26.15
C LEU A 36 -27.15 -7.51 26.87
N SER A 37 -26.78 -6.86 27.98
CA SER A 37 -27.70 -6.01 28.75
C SER A 37 -27.17 -4.57 28.89
N PRO A 38 -28.01 -3.51 28.78
CA PRO A 38 -29.45 -3.53 28.47
C PRO A 38 -29.91 -2.66 27.26
N VAL A 39 -31.01 -3.14 26.66
CA VAL A 39 -32.01 -2.53 25.73
C VAL A 39 -31.61 -2.37 24.24
N PRO A 40 -32.44 -2.84 23.29
CA PRO A 40 -32.20 -2.71 21.86
C PRO A 40 -32.33 -1.25 21.45
N ASP A 41 -31.24 -0.67 20.95
CA ASP A 41 -31.37 0.46 20.05
C ASP A 41 -31.85 -0.14 18.73
N GLN A 42 -32.96 0.36 18.19
CA GLN A 42 -33.41 0.01 16.85
C GLN A 42 -32.21 0.09 15.90
N THR A 43 -32.11 -0.84 14.94
CA THR A 43 -31.09 -0.73 13.88
C THR A 43 -31.05 0.69 13.35
N ARG A 44 -29.86 1.29 13.38
CA ARG A 44 -29.64 2.67 12.97
C ARG A 44 -29.20 2.69 11.52
N ASP A 45 -29.81 3.56 10.73
CA ASP A 45 -29.26 3.94 9.43
C ASP A 45 -28.42 5.22 9.57
N LEU A 46 -27.90 5.73 8.46
CA LEU A 46 -26.90 6.81 8.43
C LEU A 46 -27.31 8.08 9.18
N GLU A 47 -28.56 8.54 9.03
CA GLU A 47 -29.03 9.76 9.68
C GLU A 47 -29.04 9.64 11.21
N ASP A 48 -29.43 8.48 11.73
CA ASP A 48 -29.45 8.20 13.18
C ASP A 48 -28.03 8.08 13.74
N ILE A 49 -27.11 7.52 12.94
CA ILE A 49 -25.69 7.46 13.26
C ILE A 49 -25.12 8.89 13.36
N TYR A 50 -25.40 9.77 12.39
CA TYR A 50 -25.01 11.18 12.44
C TYR A 50 -25.57 11.91 13.67
N LYS A 51 -26.85 11.70 14.00
CA LYS A 51 -27.46 12.27 15.22
C LYS A 51 -26.77 11.81 16.50
N SER A 52 -26.33 10.56 16.55
CA SER A 52 -25.62 10.01 17.71
C SER A 52 -24.16 10.48 17.81
N GLY A 53 -23.57 10.91 16.69
CA GLY A 53 -22.15 11.25 16.58
C GLY A 53 -21.20 10.06 16.75
N ARG A 54 -21.70 8.81 16.67
CA ARG A 54 -20.90 7.59 16.93
C ARG A 54 -21.21 6.47 15.95
N LEU A 55 -20.16 5.86 15.42
CA LEU A 55 -20.20 4.64 14.61
C LEU A 55 -19.71 3.45 15.44
N ARG A 56 -20.59 2.47 15.67
CA ARG A 56 -20.33 1.28 16.48
C ARG A 56 -19.89 0.13 15.59
N VAL A 57 -18.67 -0.34 15.81
CA VAL A 57 -18.00 -1.34 14.97
C VAL A 57 -17.81 -2.63 15.75
N LEU A 58 -18.49 -3.69 15.32
CA LEU A 58 -18.41 -5.04 15.87
C LEU A 58 -17.23 -5.79 15.27
N TYR A 59 -16.42 -6.42 16.12
CA TYR A 59 -15.27 -7.23 15.73
C TYR A 59 -15.15 -8.48 16.60
N LEU A 60 -14.47 -9.50 16.08
CA LEU A 60 -14.19 -10.73 16.82
C LEU A 60 -13.11 -10.45 17.88
N GLY A 61 -13.47 -10.51 19.16
CA GLY A 61 -12.58 -10.21 20.28
C GLY A 61 -11.82 -11.43 20.80
N GLY A 62 -10.52 -11.28 21.06
CA GLY A 62 -9.67 -12.30 21.70
C GLY A 62 -9.38 -12.02 23.18
N ALA A 63 -8.89 -13.03 23.91
CA ALA A 63 -8.58 -12.94 25.35
C ALA A 63 -7.46 -11.95 25.73
N SER A 64 -6.69 -11.46 24.75
CA SER A 64 -5.51 -10.60 24.97
C SER A 64 -5.82 -9.11 25.15
N GLY A 65 -7.07 -8.67 24.86
CA GLY A 65 -7.44 -7.25 24.93
C GLY A 65 -6.90 -6.38 23.79
N GLU A 66 -6.14 -6.95 22.85
CA GLU A 66 -5.72 -6.28 21.62
C GLU A 66 -6.86 -6.25 20.60
N LEU A 67 -6.94 -5.20 19.77
CA LEU A 67 -7.88 -5.10 18.66
C LEU A 67 -7.31 -5.89 17.46
N PRO A 68 -7.84 -7.08 17.13
CA PRO A 68 -7.26 -7.96 16.12
C PRO A 68 -7.62 -7.53 14.68
N VAL A 69 -8.25 -6.37 14.52
CA VAL A 69 -8.58 -5.78 13.22
C VAL A 69 -7.29 -5.23 12.59
N PRO A 70 -6.94 -5.56 11.33
CA PRO A 70 -5.75 -5.05 10.68
C PRO A 70 -5.67 -3.52 10.69
N LYS A 71 -4.49 -2.95 10.92
CA LYS A 71 -4.31 -1.47 11.00
C LYS A 71 -4.87 -0.73 9.78
N GLY A 72 -4.71 -1.27 8.57
CA GLY A 72 -5.26 -0.65 7.36
C GLY A 72 -6.78 -0.56 7.37
N GLU A 73 -7.47 -1.56 7.92
CA GLU A 73 -8.93 -1.54 8.08
C GLU A 73 -9.36 -0.56 9.18
N GLN A 74 -8.60 -0.47 10.28
CA GLN A 74 -8.82 0.53 11.32
C GLN A 74 -8.67 1.96 10.77
N GLU A 75 -7.61 2.22 9.98
CA GLU A 75 -7.38 3.52 9.33
C GLU A 75 -8.50 3.89 8.36
N MET A 76 -9.02 2.90 7.64
CA MET A 76 -10.12 3.05 6.70
C MET A 76 -11.42 3.46 7.41
N LEU A 77 -11.78 2.77 8.50
CA LEU A 77 -12.93 3.15 9.33
C LEU A 77 -12.73 4.49 10.03
N ALA A 78 -11.53 4.77 10.55
CA ALA A 78 -11.23 6.02 11.23
C ALA A 78 -11.38 7.21 10.28
N ARG A 79 -10.99 7.02 9.01
CA ARG A 79 -11.18 8.04 7.99
C ARG A 79 -12.64 8.21 7.61
N PHE A 80 -13.39 7.12 7.38
CA PHE A 80 -14.83 7.23 7.13
C PHE A 80 -15.52 7.99 8.27
N ALA A 81 -15.20 7.66 9.52
CA ALA A 81 -15.74 8.35 10.68
C ALA A 81 -15.35 9.83 10.72
N SER A 82 -14.07 10.15 10.49
CA SER A 82 -13.58 11.55 10.48
C SER A 82 -14.16 12.39 9.34
N GLU A 83 -14.37 11.84 8.14
CA GLU A 83 -14.99 12.55 7.01
C GLU A 83 -16.48 12.85 7.26
N ASN A 84 -17.07 12.21 8.27
CA ASN A 84 -18.47 12.31 8.64
C ASN A 84 -18.69 12.85 10.06
N ASP A 85 -17.66 13.40 10.70
CA ASP A 85 -17.70 13.93 12.08
C ASP A 85 -18.22 12.92 13.13
N LEU A 86 -17.88 11.64 12.97
CA LEU A 86 -18.25 10.54 13.85
C LEU A 86 -17.08 10.10 14.73
N ALA A 87 -17.37 9.70 15.98
CA ALA A 87 -16.44 8.94 16.82
C ALA A 87 -16.59 7.43 16.57
N LEU A 88 -15.47 6.71 16.54
CA LEU A 88 -15.48 5.24 16.46
C LEU A 88 -15.64 4.61 17.85
N GLU A 89 -16.51 3.62 17.94
CA GLU A 89 -16.71 2.78 19.12
C GLU A 89 -16.52 1.30 18.73
N TRP A 90 -15.48 0.65 19.26
CA TRP A 90 -15.17 -0.75 18.97
C TRP A 90 -15.87 -1.67 19.97
N LEU A 91 -16.68 -2.59 19.45
CA LEU A 91 -17.50 -3.51 20.23
C LEU A 91 -17.00 -4.95 20.01
N ALA A 92 -16.39 -5.52 21.05
CA ALA A 92 -15.88 -6.88 21.01
C ALA A 92 -17.02 -7.90 21.08
N ALA A 93 -16.99 -8.89 20.20
CA ALA A 93 -17.88 -10.04 20.23
C ALA A 93 -17.09 -11.33 20.43
N ALA A 94 -17.66 -12.26 21.21
CA ALA A 94 -16.96 -13.48 21.60
C ALA A 94 -16.83 -14.52 20.46
N ASN A 95 -17.68 -14.43 19.44
CA ASN A 95 -17.73 -15.34 18.30
C ASN A 95 -18.55 -14.69 17.16
N ASP A 96 -18.55 -15.32 15.99
CA ASP A 96 -19.29 -14.87 14.80
C ASP A 96 -20.79 -14.68 15.05
N TRP A 97 -21.42 -15.58 15.82
CA TRP A 97 -22.85 -15.48 16.16
C TRP A 97 -23.17 -14.23 16.98
N ASN A 98 -22.31 -13.86 17.94
CA ASN A 98 -22.47 -12.66 18.74
C ASN A 98 -22.31 -11.37 17.91
N MET A 99 -21.40 -11.35 16.93
CA MET A 99 -21.29 -10.21 16.00
C MET A 99 -22.55 -10.07 15.15
N LEU A 100 -23.00 -11.17 14.56
CA LEU A 100 -24.16 -11.18 13.68
C LEU A 100 -25.46 -10.82 14.39
N SER A 101 -25.69 -11.45 15.55
CA SER A 101 -26.82 -11.13 16.40
C SER A 101 -26.76 -9.67 16.86
N GLY A 102 -25.55 -9.17 17.19
CA GLY A 102 -25.34 -7.78 17.53
C GLY A 102 -25.74 -6.82 16.40
N LEU A 103 -25.42 -7.16 15.15
CA LEU A 103 -25.82 -6.38 13.99
C LEU A 103 -27.34 -6.43 13.75
N ALA A 104 -27.94 -7.61 13.82
CA ALA A 104 -29.37 -7.81 13.59
C ALA A 104 -30.25 -7.17 14.69
N THR A 105 -29.74 -7.05 15.91
CA THR A 105 -30.44 -6.46 17.06
C THR A 105 -30.16 -4.96 17.26
N GLY A 106 -29.33 -4.35 16.40
CA GLY A 106 -28.97 -2.94 16.48
C GLY A 106 -27.97 -2.60 17.59
N TYR A 107 -27.27 -3.59 18.14
CA TYR A 107 -26.19 -3.41 19.10
C TYR A 107 -24.95 -2.75 18.48
N GLY A 108 -24.67 -3.04 17.20
CA GLY A 108 -23.64 -2.36 16.40
C GLY A 108 -24.14 -2.01 15.02
N ASP A 109 -23.42 -1.13 14.31
CA ASP A 109 -23.82 -0.63 13.00
C ASP A 109 -23.06 -1.33 11.85
N ILE A 110 -21.82 -1.73 12.10
CA ILE A 110 -20.93 -2.38 11.13
C ILE A 110 -20.27 -3.61 11.78
N VAL A 111 -20.09 -4.69 11.03
CA VAL A 111 -19.23 -5.84 11.37
C VAL A 111 -18.00 -5.85 10.46
N VAL A 112 -16.82 -6.08 11.05
CA VAL A 112 -15.51 -6.10 10.36
C VAL A 112 -14.71 -7.38 10.53
N GLY A 113 -13.67 -7.56 9.71
CA GLY A 113 -12.64 -8.58 9.89
C GLY A 113 -12.96 -9.98 9.35
N GLN A 114 -13.69 -10.11 8.24
CA GLN A 114 -14.34 -11.39 7.87
C GLN A 114 -14.05 -11.91 6.45
N GLY A 115 -13.88 -13.24 6.37
CA GLY A 115 -13.81 -14.06 5.15
C GLY A 115 -15.13 -14.81 4.88
N LYS A 116 -15.13 -15.80 3.96
CA LYS A 116 -16.35 -16.43 3.39
C LYS A 116 -17.33 -17.08 4.41
N SER A 117 -16.89 -17.35 5.64
CA SER A 117 -17.64 -18.05 6.71
C SER A 117 -19.04 -17.43 6.98
N LEU A 118 -19.19 -16.13 6.79
CA LEU A 118 -20.40 -15.38 7.14
C LEU A 118 -21.50 -15.31 6.09
N GLN A 119 -21.26 -15.78 4.86
CA GLN A 119 -22.34 -15.85 3.86
C GLN A 119 -23.40 -16.90 4.23
N ALA A 120 -23.03 -17.92 5.01
CA ALA A 120 -23.93 -18.97 5.44
C ALA A 120 -24.58 -18.62 6.80
N GLY A 121 -25.85 -18.16 6.78
CA GLY A 121 -26.68 -18.07 7.99
C GLY A 121 -27.33 -16.72 8.29
N ILE A 122 -27.04 -15.68 7.52
CA ILE A 122 -27.62 -14.32 7.69
C ILE A 122 -28.26 -13.76 6.41
N GLU A 123 -28.58 -14.64 5.46
CA GLU A 123 -29.30 -14.25 4.25
C GLU A 123 -30.61 -13.53 4.62
N GLY A 124 -30.70 -12.25 4.27
CA GLY A 124 -31.86 -11.40 4.55
C GLY A 124 -31.82 -10.58 5.84
N GLN A 125 -30.74 -10.60 6.62
CA GLN A 125 -30.57 -9.76 7.82
C GLN A 125 -29.40 -8.77 7.72
N ALA A 126 -28.50 -8.99 6.77
CA ALA A 126 -27.35 -8.13 6.54
C ALA A 126 -27.11 -7.88 5.04
N ARG A 127 -26.49 -6.73 4.75
CA ARG A 127 -25.95 -6.34 3.45
C ARG A 127 -24.43 -6.25 3.56
N PHE A 128 -23.74 -6.80 2.58
CA PHE A 128 -22.28 -6.73 2.50
C PHE A 128 -21.85 -5.60 1.56
N THR A 129 -20.83 -4.85 1.93
CA THR A 129 -20.20 -3.88 1.04
C THR A 129 -19.55 -4.56 -0.16
N VAL A 130 -19.16 -3.77 -1.15
CA VAL A 130 -18.22 -4.23 -2.17
C VAL A 130 -16.91 -4.71 -1.50
N PRO A 131 -16.23 -5.74 -2.04
CA PRO A 131 -14.97 -6.21 -1.48
C PRO A 131 -13.89 -5.15 -1.58
N TRP A 132 -13.47 -4.59 -0.45
CA TRP A 132 -12.48 -3.50 -0.40
C TRP A 132 -11.04 -4.00 -0.43
N GLY A 133 -10.84 -5.30 -0.22
CA GLY A 133 -9.54 -5.95 -0.33
C GLY A 133 -9.70 -7.46 -0.36
N ALA A 134 -8.58 -8.16 -0.26
CA ALA A 134 -8.58 -9.60 -0.06
C ALA A 134 -7.54 -9.99 0.99
N SER A 135 -7.91 -10.94 1.85
CA SER A 135 -6.96 -11.67 2.68
C SER A 135 -6.31 -12.75 1.83
N TYR A 136 -4.99 -12.88 1.95
CA TYR A 136 -4.23 -13.91 1.25
C TYR A 136 -3.58 -14.82 2.27
N GLU A 137 -3.71 -16.12 2.06
CA GLU A 137 -2.91 -17.08 2.77
C GLU A 137 -1.51 -17.16 2.15
N GLN A 138 -0.49 -17.23 2.99
CA GLN A 138 0.88 -17.45 2.56
C GLN A 138 1.47 -18.62 3.33
N ILE A 139 2.41 -19.30 2.70
CA ILE A 139 3.14 -20.38 3.35
C ILE A 139 4.38 -19.79 4.03
N VAL A 140 4.44 -19.92 5.35
CA VAL A 140 5.58 -19.54 6.18
C VAL A 140 6.40 -20.78 6.50
N ILE A 141 7.72 -20.67 6.35
CA ILE A 141 8.69 -21.73 6.61
C ILE A 141 9.88 -21.17 7.40
N ARG A 142 10.72 -22.05 7.94
CA ARG A 142 12.03 -21.66 8.46
C ARG A 142 12.94 -21.18 7.31
N ALA A 143 13.61 -20.05 7.50
CA ALA A 143 14.56 -19.48 6.56
C ALA A 143 15.69 -20.47 6.27
N GLY A 144 16.09 -20.58 5.01
CA GLY A 144 17.11 -21.54 4.57
C GLY A 144 16.61 -22.98 4.35
N SER A 145 15.30 -23.24 4.41
CA SER A 145 14.68 -24.47 3.87
C SER A 145 14.37 -24.30 2.38
N PRO A 146 15.23 -24.73 1.44
CA PRO A 146 15.00 -24.54 0.00
C PRO A 146 13.90 -25.45 -0.57
N THR A 147 13.32 -26.33 0.25
CA THR A 147 12.50 -27.45 -0.21
C THR A 147 11.05 -27.13 -0.53
N ILE A 148 10.53 -25.96 -0.16
CA ILE A 148 9.10 -25.62 -0.34
C ILE A 148 8.99 -24.37 -1.22
N GLN A 149 8.66 -24.55 -2.50
CA GLN A 149 8.51 -23.47 -3.49
C GLN A 149 7.17 -23.54 -4.23
N THR A 150 6.52 -24.69 -4.21
CA THR A 150 5.23 -24.97 -4.84
C THR A 150 4.30 -25.69 -3.87
N LYS A 151 2.99 -25.72 -4.16
CA LYS A 151 2.03 -26.52 -3.37
C LYS A 151 2.40 -28.01 -3.32
N GLN A 152 2.99 -28.52 -4.39
CA GLN A 152 3.40 -29.93 -4.49
C GLN A 152 4.53 -30.29 -3.52
N ASP A 153 5.33 -29.31 -3.12
CA ASP A 153 6.42 -29.51 -2.16
C ASP A 153 5.93 -29.70 -0.70
N LEU A 154 4.63 -29.51 -0.45
CA LEU A 154 4.00 -29.80 0.85
C LEU A 154 3.78 -31.31 1.06
N LEU A 155 3.96 -32.13 0.03
CA LEU A 155 3.85 -33.59 0.13
C LEU A 155 4.90 -34.15 1.10
N GLY A 156 4.48 -35.00 2.03
CA GLY A 156 5.35 -35.64 3.02
C GLY A 156 5.77 -34.74 4.18
N ARG A 157 5.10 -33.59 4.35
CA ARG A 157 5.42 -32.58 5.37
C ARG A 157 4.34 -32.48 6.43
N ARG A 158 4.72 -31.93 7.58
CA ARG A 158 3.76 -31.50 8.61
C ARG A 158 3.37 -30.05 8.37
N VAL A 159 2.10 -29.81 8.04
CA VAL A 159 1.60 -28.50 7.63
C VAL A 159 0.52 -28.04 8.60
N ALA A 160 0.75 -26.89 9.25
CA ALA A 160 -0.23 -26.28 10.13
C ALA A 160 -1.13 -25.31 9.36
N LEU A 161 -2.45 -25.43 9.51
CA LEU A 161 -3.42 -24.53 8.90
C LEU A 161 -4.74 -24.52 9.69
N ASN A 162 -5.52 -23.46 9.52
CA ASN A 162 -6.86 -23.35 10.08
C ASN A 162 -7.86 -24.21 9.28
N THR A 163 -8.85 -24.81 9.95
CA THR A 163 -9.93 -25.58 9.30
C THR A 163 -10.83 -24.73 8.42
N SER A 164 -10.98 -23.43 8.72
CA SER A 164 -11.74 -22.52 7.87
C SER A 164 -10.97 -22.04 6.63
N SER A 165 -9.70 -22.40 6.50
CA SER A 165 -8.92 -22.15 5.29
C SER A 165 -9.63 -22.73 4.07
N GLY A 166 -9.76 -21.92 3.01
CA GLY A 166 -10.27 -22.39 1.72
C GLY A 166 -9.42 -23.52 1.10
N LEU A 167 -8.19 -23.72 1.58
CA LEU A 167 -7.30 -24.81 1.16
C LEU A 167 -7.49 -26.09 1.98
N TRP A 168 -8.23 -26.05 3.08
CA TRP A 168 -8.46 -27.22 3.93
C TRP A 168 -8.96 -28.43 3.13
N PRO A 169 -9.99 -28.32 2.26
CA PRO A 169 -10.46 -29.49 1.51
C PRO A 169 -9.43 -30.05 0.53
N GLU A 170 -8.68 -29.17 -0.16
CA GLU A 170 -7.62 -29.56 -1.11
C GLU A 170 -6.48 -30.28 -0.39
N LEU A 171 -6.01 -29.74 0.73
CA LEU A 171 -4.90 -30.32 1.50
C LEU A 171 -5.34 -31.57 2.27
N LEU A 172 -6.59 -31.66 2.70
CA LEU A 172 -7.14 -32.86 3.32
C LEU A 172 -7.23 -34.02 2.34
N ASP A 173 -7.63 -33.77 1.08
CA ASP A 173 -7.60 -34.78 0.01
C ASP A 173 -6.18 -35.27 -0.24
N ILE A 174 -5.22 -34.35 -0.32
CA ILE A 174 -3.78 -34.66 -0.44
C ILE A 174 -3.29 -35.50 0.74
N ALA A 175 -3.60 -35.12 1.98
CA ALA A 175 -3.18 -35.83 3.19
C ALA A 175 -3.85 -37.21 3.33
N SER A 176 -5.06 -37.37 2.80
CA SER A 176 -5.81 -38.64 2.81
C SER A 176 -5.34 -39.63 1.74
N GLY A 177 -4.52 -39.20 0.79
CA GLY A 177 -3.90 -40.05 -0.22
C GLY A 177 -2.92 -41.05 0.38
N LYS A 178 -3.05 -42.34 0.02
CA LYS A 178 -2.31 -43.46 0.65
C LYS A 178 -0.76 -43.38 0.57
N ASP A 179 -0.20 -42.54 -0.30
CA ASP A 179 1.24 -42.49 -0.58
C ASP A 179 1.87 -41.08 -0.39
N THR A 180 1.18 -40.13 0.27
CA THR A 180 1.67 -38.75 0.37
C THR A 180 2.50 -38.48 1.62
N GLY A 181 2.19 -39.12 2.75
CA GLY A 181 2.91 -38.92 4.02
C GLY A 181 2.75 -37.52 4.64
N THR A 182 1.84 -36.70 4.12
CA THR A 182 1.55 -35.35 4.64
C THR A 182 0.71 -35.44 5.92
N GLU A 183 1.09 -34.70 6.95
CA GLU A 183 0.34 -34.60 8.21
C GLU A 183 -0.20 -33.17 8.35
N LEU A 184 -1.52 -33.02 8.51
CA LEU A 184 -2.13 -31.73 8.77
C LEU A 184 -2.23 -31.50 10.28
N VAL A 185 -1.74 -30.34 10.72
CA VAL A 185 -1.88 -29.87 12.10
C VAL A 185 -2.98 -28.82 12.13
N GLU A 186 -4.09 -29.16 12.78
CA GLU A 186 -5.24 -28.28 12.91
C GLU A 186 -4.95 -27.08 13.81
N LEU A 187 -5.24 -25.87 13.31
CA LEU A 187 -5.26 -24.63 14.08
C LEU A 187 -6.71 -24.19 14.29
N ALA A 188 -7.07 -23.82 15.52
CA ALA A 188 -8.37 -23.21 15.81
C ALA A 188 -8.44 -21.77 15.25
N GLU A 189 -9.63 -21.24 15.01
CA GLU A 189 -9.80 -19.88 14.45
C GLU A 189 -9.27 -18.77 15.36
N ASP A 190 -9.34 -18.98 16.67
CA ASP A 190 -8.83 -18.08 17.71
C ASP A 190 -7.37 -18.39 18.10
N SER A 191 -6.66 -19.18 17.30
CA SER A 191 -5.27 -19.55 17.59
C SER A 191 -4.38 -18.31 17.72
N ASP A 192 -3.67 -18.22 18.83
CA ASP A 192 -2.64 -17.21 19.05
C ASP A 192 -1.51 -17.35 18.01
N ILE A 193 -1.47 -16.41 17.07
CA ILE A 193 -0.50 -16.42 15.97
C ILE A 193 0.94 -16.39 16.47
N ASN A 194 1.23 -15.73 17.60
CA ASN A 194 2.58 -15.75 18.17
C ASN A 194 2.99 -17.17 18.58
N GLN A 195 2.05 -17.95 19.14
CA GLN A 195 2.32 -19.35 19.44
C GLN A 195 2.49 -20.19 18.18
N VAL A 196 1.74 -19.91 17.12
CA VAL A 196 1.90 -20.58 15.82
C VAL A 196 3.31 -20.30 15.27
N MET A 197 3.72 -19.04 15.20
CA MET A 197 5.04 -18.63 14.71
C MET A 197 6.18 -19.22 15.55
N HIS A 198 6.06 -19.18 16.88
CA HIS A 198 7.03 -19.80 17.78
C HIS A 198 7.14 -21.32 17.59
N ARG A 199 6.02 -22.02 17.40
CA ARG A 199 6.01 -23.47 17.13
C ARG A 199 6.63 -23.81 15.77
N LEU A 200 6.39 -22.99 14.74
CA LEU A 200 7.02 -23.14 13.43
C LEU A 200 8.54 -22.99 13.51
N SER A 201 8.99 -21.94 14.20
CA SER A 201 10.41 -21.67 14.48
C SER A 201 11.07 -22.83 15.23
N ALA A 202 10.39 -23.36 16.26
CA ALA A 202 10.86 -24.51 17.04
C ALA A 202 10.79 -25.87 16.31
N GLY A 203 10.33 -25.92 15.06
CA GLY A 203 10.28 -27.18 14.31
C GLY A 203 9.13 -28.11 14.65
N LYS A 204 8.04 -27.61 15.25
CA LYS A 204 6.84 -28.42 15.52
C LYS A 204 6.02 -28.75 14.29
N TYR A 205 6.25 -28.05 13.18
CA TYR A 205 5.82 -28.40 11.84
C TYR A 205 6.80 -27.80 10.82
N ASP A 206 6.69 -28.22 9.56
CA ASP A 206 7.61 -27.82 8.49
C ASP A 206 7.15 -26.55 7.78
N ALA A 207 5.83 -26.35 7.72
CA ALA A 207 5.19 -25.17 7.14
C ALA A 207 3.95 -24.78 7.94
N ALA A 208 3.63 -23.49 7.94
CA ALA A 208 2.36 -22.97 8.41
C ALA A 208 1.70 -22.15 7.30
N ILE A 209 0.40 -22.33 7.11
CA ILE A 209 -0.42 -21.50 6.23
C ILE A 209 -1.08 -20.45 7.12
N ILE A 210 -0.70 -19.19 6.91
CA ILE A 210 -1.11 -18.06 7.76
C ILE A 210 -1.54 -16.92 6.84
N ASN A 211 -2.55 -16.16 7.26
CA ASN A 211 -2.98 -14.95 6.55
C ASN A 211 -1.86 -13.90 6.53
N ARG A 212 -1.75 -13.18 5.41
CA ARG A 212 -0.73 -12.17 5.15
C ARG A 212 -0.67 -11.11 6.25
N GLU A 213 -1.79 -10.69 6.80
CA GLU A 213 -1.87 -9.63 7.82
C GLU A 213 -1.20 -10.06 9.11
N ALA A 214 -1.49 -11.29 9.54
CA ALA A 214 -0.84 -11.93 10.67
C ALA A 214 0.67 -12.07 10.42
N ILE A 215 1.08 -12.43 9.21
CA ILE A 215 2.49 -12.49 8.83
C ILE A 215 3.13 -11.09 8.88
N GLU A 216 2.52 -10.08 8.30
CA GLU A 216 3.03 -8.70 8.28
C GLU A 216 3.15 -8.09 9.67
N GLN A 217 2.32 -8.53 10.61
CA GLN A 217 2.36 -8.13 12.01
C GLN A 217 3.47 -8.86 12.79
N PHE A 218 3.52 -10.18 12.69
CA PHE A 218 4.34 -11.00 13.59
C PHE A 218 5.67 -11.46 13.00
N LEU A 219 5.78 -11.65 11.68
CA LEU A 219 7.02 -12.12 11.03
C LEU A 219 8.27 -11.28 11.37
N PRO A 220 8.20 -9.93 11.51
CA PRO A 220 9.37 -9.14 11.93
C PRO A 220 9.97 -9.55 13.28
N GLU A 221 9.20 -10.21 14.15
CA GLU A 221 9.66 -10.71 15.46
C GLU A 221 10.36 -12.08 15.36
N TYR A 222 10.28 -12.74 14.19
CA TYR A 222 10.84 -14.07 13.92
C TYR A 222 11.78 -14.04 12.70
N PRO A 223 13.00 -13.48 12.83
CA PRO A 223 13.94 -13.33 11.70
C PRO A 223 14.40 -14.65 11.06
N GLU A 224 14.24 -15.77 11.77
CA GLU A 224 14.50 -17.13 11.30
C GLU A 224 13.37 -17.72 10.44
N LEU A 225 12.26 -17.01 10.27
CA LEU A 225 11.13 -17.42 9.44
C LEU A 225 11.09 -16.61 8.14
N THR A 226 10.53 -17.19 7.09
CA THR A 226 10.35 -16.51 5.80
C THR A 226 9.11 -17.00 5.08
N VAL A 227 8.57 -16.15 4.20
CA VAL A 227 7.48 -16.52 3.30
C VAL A 227 8.05 -17.29 2.10
N ALA A 228 7.58 -18.52 1.92
CA ALA A 228 7.91 -19.37 0.78
C ALA A 228 7.27 -18.85 -0.50
N PHE A 229 5.94 -18.84 -0.57
CA PHE A 229 5.15 -18.30 -1.67
C PHE A 229 3.73 -17.92 -1.23
N ASN A 230 3.06 -17.11 -2.04
CA ASN A 230 1.67 -16.72 -1.84
C ASN A 230 0.74 -17.78 -2.43
N LEU A 231 -0.36 -18.09 -1.73
CA LEU A 231 -1.38 -18.96 -2.27
C LEU A 231 -2.32 -18.16 -3.19
N PRO A 232 -2.84 -18.79 -4.27
CA PRO A 232 -3.71 -18.12 -5.24
C PRO A 232 -5.15 -17.96 -4.72
N SER A 233 -5.52 -18.63 -3.62
CA SER A 233 -6.80 -18.42 -2.96
C SER A 233 -6.75 -17.14 -2.15
N SER A 234 -7.75 -16.29 -2.34
CA SER A 234 -7.94 -15.08 -1.56
C SER A 234 -9.37 -15.02 -1.04
N GLU A 235 -9.53 -14.53 0.18
CA GLU A 235 -10.86 -14.28 0.73
C GLU A 235 -11.21 -12.79 0.60
N PRO A 236 -12.33 -12.45 -0.06
CA PRO A 236 -12.73 -11.06 -0.19
C PRO A 236 -13.01 -10.49 1.20
N ARG A 237 -12.47 -9.30 1.46
CA ARG A 237 -12.77 -8.56 2.69
C ARG A 237 -13.92 -7.61 2.42
N VAL A 238 -14.98 -7.78 3.21
CA VAL A 238 -16.22 -7.02 3.14
C VAL A 238 -16.60 -6.56 4.53
N TRP A 239 -17.33 -5.45 4.61
CA TRP A 239 -18.03 -5.07 5.82
C TRP A 239 -19.49 -5.49 5.71
N ALA A 240 -20.09 -5.86 6.84
CA ALA A 240 -21.52 -6.13 6.89
C ALA A 240 -22.23 -5.04 7.67
N VAL A 241 -23.37 -4.61 7.15
CA VAL A 241 -24.33 -3.72 7.82
C VAL A 241 -25.69 -4.37 7.84
N SER A 242 -26.60 -3.92 8.70
CA SER A 242 -27.97 -4.47 8.70
C SER A 242 -28.68 -4.21 7.37
N ASP A 243 -29.54 -5.14 6.96
CA ASP A 243 -30.40 -4.99 5.78
C ASP A 243 -31.35 -3.77 5.86
N GLN A 244 -31.67 -3.33 7.08
CA GLN A 244 -32.46 -2.14 7.41
C GLN A 244 -31.65 -0.83 7.39
N ALA A 245 -30.35 -0.86 7.08
CA ALA A 245 -29.47 0.32 6.99
C ALA A 245 -28.96 0.58 5.56
N PRO A 246 -29.84 0.79 4.55
CA PRO A 246 -29.44 0.96 3.15
C PRO A 246 -28.62 2.24 2.89
N GLN A 247 -28.82 3.32 3.66
CA GLN A 247 -28.07 4.56 3.43
C GLN A 247 -26.63 4.43 3.94
N LEU A 248 -26.43 3.78 5.09
CA LEU A 248 -25.10 3.44 5.60
C LEU A 248 -24.38 2.51 4.62
N HIS A 249 -25.07 1.48 4.11
CA HIS A 249 -24.50 0.59 3.09
C HIS A 249 -24.03 1.36 1.86
N PHE A 250 -24.86 2.28 1.34
CA PHE A 250 -24.52 3.13 0.21
C PHE A 250 -23.33 4.03 0.51
N ALA A 251 -23.33 4.74 1.64
CA ALA A 251 -22.25 5.64 2.04
C ALA A 251 -20.91 4.93 2.24
N LEU A 252 -20.91 3.71 2.79
CA LEU A 252 -19.71 2.89 2.90
C LEU A 252 -19.18 2.47 1.53
N ASN A 253 -20.05 2.03 0.61
CA ASN A 253 -19.61 1.65 -0.75
C ASN A 253 -19.04 2.84 -1.52
N GLU A 254 -19.70 4.00 -1.47
CA GLU A 254 -19.19 5.27 -2.02
C GLU A 254 -17.78 5.57 -1.49
N PHE A 255 -17.62 5.51 -0.17
CA PHE A 255 -16.35 5.75 0.49
C PHE A 255 -15.27 4.75 0.07
N LEU A 256 -15.61 3.46 0.03
CA LEU A 256 -14.69 2.39 -0.37
C LEU A 256 -14.26 2.55 -1.84
N ASN A 257 -15.20 2.81 -2.74
CA ASN A 257 -14.90 3.02 -4.16
C ASN A 257 -13.93 4.21 -4.36
N LYS A 258 -14.11 5.29 -3.60
CA LYS A 258 -13.25 6.48 -3.65
C LYS A 258 -11.89 6.29 -2.96
N ASN A 259 -11.79 5.46 -1.93
CA ASN A 259 -10.60 5.44 -1.06
C ASN A 259 -9.82 4.13 -0.98
N HIS A 260 -10.33 3.01 -1.50
CA HIS A 260 -9.74 1.66 -1.32
C HIS A 260 -8.24 1.57 -1.66
N LEU A 261 -7.80 2.23 -2.73
CA LEU A 261 -6.39 2.21 -3.16
C LEU A 261 -5.43 2.94 -2.19
N GLN A 262 -5.94 3.77 -1.28
CA GLN A 262 -5.12 4.57 -0.37
C GLN A 262 -4.67 3.78 0.87
N PHE A 263 -5.35 2.68 1.18
CA PHE A 263 -5.12 1.92 2.41
C PHE A 263 -4.18 0.71 2.22
N ASN A 264 -3.83 0.39 0.97
CA ASN A 264 -2.88 -0.68 0.59
C ASN A 264 -1.53 -0.14 0.05
N LEU A 265 -1.17 1.10 0.37
CA LEU A 265 0.01 1.78 -0.18
C LEU A 265 1.37 1.21 0.28
N ALA A 266 1.38 0.41 1.34
CA ALA A 266 2.60 -0.14 1.92
C ALA A 266 2.57 -1.66 1.84
N ASP A 267 2.78 -2.20 0.64
CA ASP A 267 3.23 -3.58 0.55
C ASP A 267 4.52 -3.71 1.38
N ARG A 268 4.59 -4.67 2.32
CA ARG A 268 5.80 -4.95 3.09
C ARG A 268 6.58 -6.10 2.48
N TYR A 269 7.83 -5.83 2.09
CA TYR A 269 8.76 -6.82 1.55
C TYR A 269 10.09 -6.71 2.27
N LEU A 270 10.62 -7.86 2.68
CA LEU A 270 11.99 -8.01 3.18
C LEU A 270 12.89 -8.72 2.15
N ASP A 271 12.40 -8.85 0.93
CA ASP A 271 13.03 -9.55 -0.17
C ASP A 271 14.40 -8.94 -0.55
N ASP A 272 15.32 -9.78 -1.02
CA ASP A 272 16.56 -9.37 -1.68
C ASP A 272 16.38 -9.28 -3.21
N LEU A 273 17.43 -8.86 -3.92
CA LEU A 273 17.40 -8.47 -5.33
C LEU A 273 16.66 -9.44 -6.27
N PRO A 274 16.85 -10.78 -6.24
CA PRO A 274 16.16 -11.67 -7.18
C PRO A 274 14.64 -11.55 -7.12
N ARG A 275 14.09 -11.52 -5.91
CA ARG A 275 12.64 -11.37 -5.69
C ARG A 275 12.15 -9.95 -5.98
N LEU A 276 12.97 -8.93 -5.73
CA LEU A 276 12.67 -7.55 -6.16
C LEU A 276 12.62 -7.43 -7.70
N GLN A 277 13.50 -8.14 -8.41
CA GLN A 277 13.49 -8.18 -9.88
C GLN A 277 12.27 -8.92 -10.44
N ASP A 278 11.80 -9.96 -9.75
CA ASP A 278 10.54 -10.64 -10.10
C ASP A 278 9.34 -9.69 -9.96
N LYS A 279 9.33 -8.85 -8.91
CA LYS A 279 8.34 -7.79 -8.71
C LYS A 279 8.54 -6.58 -9.64
N ARG A 280 9.75 -6.41 -10.17
CA ARG A 280 10.20 -5.28 -11.01
C ARG A 280 10.09 -3.92 -10.32
N ILE A 281 10.17 -3.88 -9.00
CA ILE A 281 10.03 -2.65 -8.22
C ILE A 281 11.19 -2.57 -7.22
N LEU A 282 11.75 -1.38 -7.09
CA LEU A 282 12.69 -1.00 -6.04
C LEU A 282 12.09 0.18 -5.26
N ARG A 283 11.75 -0.02 -3.99
CA ARG A 283 11.14 1.03 -3.17
C ARG A 283 12.21 1.88 -2.50
N MET A 284 12.27 3.14 -2.88
CA MET A 284 13.23 4.13 -2.39
C MET A 284 12.62 4.88 -1.21
N ILE A 285 13.20 4.73 -0.02
CA ILE A 285 12.86 5.51 1.16
C ILE A 285 13.66 6.81 1.13
N THR A 286 12.98 7.93 1.26
CA THR A 286 13.61 9.25 1.29
C THR A 286 12.68 10.29 1.94
N TYR A 287 13.13 11.54 2.05
CA TYR A 287 12.28 12.68 2.41
C TYR A 287 12.40 13.78 1.36
N LYS A 288 11.38 14.64 1.29
CA LYS A 288 11.26 15.69 0.27
C LYS A 288 12.37 16.74 0.43
N ASN A 289 13.18 16.91 -0.61
CA ASN A 289 14.01 18.09 -0.87
C ASN A 289 14.62 18.02 -2.29
N PRO A 290 15.03 19.16 -2.89
CA PRO A 290 15.63 19.22 -4.23
C PRO A 290 16.74 18.22 -4.55
N VAL A 291 17.59 17.87 -3.56
CA VAL A 291 18.71 16.93 -3.75
C VAL A 291 18.22 15.49 -3.76
N ASN A 292 17.36 15.14 -2.81
CA ASN A 292 16.92 13.76 -2.65
C ASN A 292 15.79 13.43 -3.61
N TYR A 293 14.69 14.16 -3.45
CA TYR A 293 13.44 13.91 -4.14
C TYR A 293 12.47 15.07 -4.05
N TYR A 294 11.89 15.44 -5.17
CA TYR A 294 10.74 16.33 -5.23
C TYR A 294 9.84 15.97 -6.41
N PHE A 295 8.67 16.60 -6.43
CA PHE A 295 7.67 16.39 -7.46
C PHE A 295 7.25 17.72 -8.06
N ALA A 296 7.39 17.84 -9.37
CA ALA A 296 7.09 19.04 -10.15
C ALA A 296 6.62 18.64 -11.55
N ASP A 297 5.67 19.38 -12.11
CA ASP A 297 5.12 19.17 -13.46
C ASP A 297 4.63 17.73 -13.73
N GLY A 298 3.95 17.13 -12.75
CA GLY A 298 3.48 15.76 -12.87
C GLY A 298 4.59 14.70 -12.77
N ARG A 299 5.85 15.08 -12.50
CA ARG A 299 7.03 14.19 -12.53
C ARG A 299 7.82 14.20 -11.23
N SER A 300 8.43 13.06 -10.97
CA SER A 300 9.41 12.85 -9.91
C SER A 300 10.80 13.26 -10.38
N HIS A 301 11.49 14.02 -9.53
CA HIS A 301 12.86 14.53 -9.74
C HIS A 301 13.68 14.38 -8.46
N GLY A 302 14.98 14.64 -8.55
CA GLY A 302 15.95 14.58 -7.45
C GLY A 302 17.21 13.83 -7.86
N PHE A 303 18.37 14.27 -7.42
CA PHE A 303 19.65 13.62 -7.71
C PHE A 303 19.67 12.16 -7.23
N GLU A 304 19.24 11.91 -5.98
CA GLU A 304 19.14 10.54 -5.44
C GLU A 304 18.17 9.69 -6.26
N TYR A 305 16.99 10.25 -6.54
CA TYR A 305 15.94 9.56 -7.31
C TYR A 305 16.40 9.19 -8.71
N ASP A 306 16.98 10.12 -9.47
CA ASP A 306 17.39 9.88 -10.85
C ASP A 306 18.62 8.96 -10.96
N LEU A 307 19.53 9.01 -9.99
CA LEU A 307 20.65 8.09 -9.93
C LEU A 307 20.17 6.67 -9.62
N LEU A 308 19.27 6.51 -8.64
CA LEU A 308 18.71 5.21 -8.28
C LEU A 308 17.73 4.68 -9.35
N LYS A 309 17.02 5.56 -10.05
CA LYS A 309 16.19 5.23 -11.23
C LYS A 309 17.02 4.65 -12.36
N ARG A 310 18.23 5.17 -12.56
CA ARG A 310 19.19 4.58 -13.52
C ARG A 310 19.63 3.18 -13.08
N PHE A 311 19.92 2.97 -11.80
CA PHE A 311 20.21 1.64 -11.26
C PHE A 311 19.04 0.67 -11.48
N ALA A 312 17.81 1.07 -11.11
CA ALA A 312 16.62 0.25 -11.25
C ALA A 312 16.39 -0.14 -12.73
N LYS A 313 16.54 0.82 -13.66
CA LYS A 313 16.45 0.57 -15.10
C LYS A 313 17.45 -0.47 -15.59
N ASP A 314 18.72 -0.38 -15.17
CA ASP A 314 19.76 -1.36 -15.49
C ASP A 314 19.39 -2.78 -14.98
N LYS A 315 18.61 -2.86 -13.89
CA LYS A 315 18.09 -4.10 -13.30
C LYS A 315 16.69 -4.51 -13.78
N ARG A 316 16.12 -3.78 -14.76
CA ARG A 316 14.74 -3.98 -15.28
C ARG A 316 13.67 -3.82 -14.21
N MET A 317 13.91 -2.94 -13.25
CA MET A 317 12.99 -2.52 -12.21
C MET A 317 12.62 -1.04 -12.39
N ARG A 318 11.53 -0.61 -11.76
CA ARG A 318 11.16 0.80 -11.60
C ARG A 318 11.33 1.23 -10.14
N VAL A 319 11.49 2.54 -9.91
CA VAL A 319 11.57 3.09 -8.56
C VAL A 319 10.19 3.53 -8.10
N GLU A 320 9.79 3.12 -6.89
CA GLU A 320 8.65 3.68 -6.18
C GLU A 320 9.15 4.43 -4.94
N VAL A 321 8.78 5.71 -4.81
CA VAL A 321 9.31 6.57 -3.73
C VAL A 321 8.41 6.54 -2.51
N VAL A 322 8.96 6.09 -1.39
CA VAL A 322 8.37 6.02 -0.05
C VAL A 322 8.85 7.23 0.75
N LEU A 323 7.93 8.14 1.04
CA LEU A 323 8.24 9.37 1.78
C LEU A 323 8.21 9.13 3.29
N ALA A 324 9.27 9.55 3.95
CA ALA A 324 9.36 9.69 5.39
C ALA A 324 9.40 11.18 5.76
N ASP A 325 8.85 11.51 6.92
CA ASP A 325 8.86 12.82 7.53
C ASP A 325 10.18 13.08 8.28
N THR A 326 10.81 12.02 8.80
CA THR A 326 12.04 12.13 9.60
C THR A 326 13.08 11.06 9.27
N HIS A 327 14.33 11.33 9.66
CA HIS A 327 15.41 10.35 9.55
C HIS A 327 15.18 9.09 10.40
N GLU A 328 14.53 9.23 11.56
CA GLU A 328 14.15 8.10 12.41
C GLU A 328 13.16 7.18 11.69
N GLN A 329 12.12 7.78 11.10
CA GLN A 329 11.11 7.04 10.35
C GLN A 329 11.71 6.32 9.15
N MET A 330 12.66 6.92 8.41
CA MET A 330 13.31 6.23 7.28
C MET A 330 13.92 4.88 7.69
N LEU A 331 14.61 4.85 8.84
CA LEU A 331 15.21 3.62 9.35
C LEU A 331 14.14 2.60 9.75
N GLU A 332 13.09 3.04 10.44
CA GLU A 332 11.98 2.16 10.83
C GLU A 332 11.29 1.56 9.60
N MET A 333 11.02 2.36 8.58
CA MET A 333 10.41 1.91 7.32
C MET A 333 11.28 0.87 6.61
N LEU A 334 12.60 1.06 6.59
CA LEU A 334 13.52 0.09 5.98
C LEU A 334 13.49 -1.25 6.73
N LEU A 335 13.49 -1.22 8.06
CA LEU A 335 13.50 -2.43 8.90
C LEU A 335 12.15 -3.14 8.91
N ARG A 336 11.03 -2.42 8.86
CA ARG A 336 9.67 -2.98 8.71
C ARG A 336 9.36 -3.47 7.29
N GLY A 337 10.30 -3.30 6.35
CA GLY A 337 10.15 -3.72 4.97
C GLY A 337 9.19 -2.86 4.17
N GLU A 338 8.91 -1.62 4.57
CA GLU A 338 8.07 -0.65 3.84
C GLU A 338 8.80 -0.03 2.64
N GLY A 339 10.14 -0.16 2.60
CA GLY A 339 10.95 0.10 1.41
C GLY A 339 12.23 -0.73 1.38
N ASP A 340 13.01 -0.63 0.32
CA ASP A 340 14.14 -1.53 0.02
C ASP A 340 15.51 -0.87 0.18
N VAL A 341 15.57 0.44 -0.03
CA VAL A 341 16.81 1.22 0.01
C VAL A 341 16.51 2.64 0.51
N ILE A 342 17.32 3.14 1.44
CA ILE A 342 17.29 4.55 1.85
C ILE A 342 18.25 5.33 0.95
N ALA A 343 17.73 6.30 0.22
CA ALA A 343 18.50 7.20 -0.63
C ALA A 343 18.18 8.66 -0.26
N ALA A 344 18.99 9.22 0.64
CA ALA A 344 18.69 10.48 1.29
C ALA A 344 19.93 11.32 1.62
N SER A 345 20.99 11.21 0.81
CA SER A 345 22.26 11.94 0.97
C SER A 345 22.85 11.81 2.38
N LEU A 346 22.90 10.58 2.87
CA LEU A 346 23.35 10.24 4.21
C LEU A 346 24.83 9.84 4.22
N PRO A 347 25.61 10.27 5.23
CA PRO A 347 26.94 9.73 5.45
C PRO A 347 26.85 8.25 5.81
N ASN A 348 27.85 7.47 5.42
CA ASN A 348 27.90 6.02 5.73
C ASN A 348 27.95 5.69 7.23
N THR A 349 28.13 6.70 8.08
CA THR A 349 28.11 6.63 9.54
C THR A 349 26.77 7.05 10.16
N ALA A 350 25.75 7.34 9.33
CA ALA A 350 24.46 7.84 9.82
C ALA A 350 23.72 6.85 10.74
N TYR A 351 23.95 5.55 10.57
CA TYR A 351 23.37 4.50 11.40
C TYR A 351 24.47 3.76 12.16
N ASP A 352 24.33 3.71 13.48
CA ASP A 352 25.23 2.99 14.40
C ASP A 352 24.60 1.63 14.80
N ASN A 353 23.95 0.96 13.86
CA ASN A 353 23.30 -0.33 14.11
C ASN A 353 23.86 -1.42 13.19
N GLU A 354 23.90 -2.65 13.70
CA GLU A 354 24.32 -3.80 12.89
C GLU A 354 23.27 -4.24 11.88
N SER A 355 22.07 -3.67 11.87
CA SER A 355 20.95 -4.11 11.03
C SER A 355 20.98 -3.51 9.62
N VAL A 356 21.83 -2.52 9.37
CA VAL A 356 21.91 -1.77 8.10
C VAL A 356 23.33 -1.80 7.52
N ARG A 357 23.43 -1.76 6.20
CA ARG A 357 24.70 -1.66 5.46
C ARG A 357 24.61 -0.56 4.43
N PHE A 358 25.71 0.16 4.22
CA PHE A 358 25.81 1.20 3.19
C PHE A 358 26.50 0.70 1.94
N SER A 359 26.05 1.19 0.79
CA SER A 359 26.72 0.99 -0.50
C SER A 359 28.11 1.61 -0.53
N ALA A 360 28.86 1.30 -1.59
CA ALA A 360 30.01 2.08 -2.02
C ALA A 360 29.61 3.57 -2.18
N PRO A 361 30.52 4.51 -1.88
CA PRO A 361 30.19 5.92 -1.90
C PRO A 361 29.97 6.43 -3.33
N TYR A 362 28.83 7.10 -3.56
CA TYR A 362 28.50 7.75 -4.84
C TYR A 362 28.57 9.27 -4.77
N ASN A 363 28.80 9.84 -3.59
CA ASN A 363 28.90 11.28 -3.37
C ASN A 363 29.69 11.56 -2.08
N TYR A 364 30.17 12.79 -1.92
CA TYR A 364 30.91 13.25 -0.75
C TYR A 364 30.43 14.65 -0.36
N SER A 365 30.06 14.85 0.90
CA SER A 365 29.64 16.16 1.41
C SER A 365 30.00 16.31 2.89
N ALA A 366 30.27 17.54 3.31
CA ALA A 366 30.50 17.86 4.72
C ALA A 366 29.18 18.18 5.44
N ALA A 367 29.18 18.03 6.76
CA ALA A 367 28.18 18.64 7.61
C ALA A 367 28.51 20.14 7.76
N MET A 368 27.53 21.03 7.64
CA MET A 368 27.70 22.48 7.70
C MET A 368 26.92 23.06 8.88
N VAL A 369 27.56 23.97 9.61
CA VAL A 369 26.91 24.74 10.68
C VAL A 369 26.06 25.83 10.03
N VAL A 370 24.78 25.89 10.41
CA VAL A 370 23.80 26.84 9.87
C VAL A 370 23.16 27.62 11.00
N GLY A 371 22.88 28.90 10.75
CA GLY A 371 22.12 29.74 11.66
C GLY A 371 21.58 30.99 10.96
N ARG A 372 21.14 31.98 11.74
CA ARG A 372 20.53 33.20 11.21
C ARG A 372 21.53 34.04 10.40
N SER A 373 21.11 34.60 9.27
CA SER A 373 21.97 35.42 8.41
C SER A 373 22.47 36.68 9.10
N ARG A 374 21.57 37.36 9.83
CA ARG A 374 21.86 38.52 10.70
C ARG A 374 22.43 38.15 12.07
N GLY A 375 22.81 36.89 12.29
CA GLY A 375 23.45 36.43 13.52
C GLY A 375 24.91 36.84 13.62
N GLU A 376 25.50 36.58 14.79
CA GLU A 376 26.94 36.74 15.04
C GLU A 376 27.77 36.04 13.96
N GLU A 377 28.96 36.58 13.67
CA GLU A 377 29.89 35.97 12.73
C GLU A 377 30.65 34.83 13.41
N LEU A 378 30.60 33.63 12.82
CA LEU A 378 31.29 32.44 13.30
C LEU A 378 32.22 31.96 12.19
N LEU A 379 33.50 31.81 12.50
CA LEU A 379 34.55 31.49 11.54
C LEU A 379 34.95 30.02 11.62
N ASP A 380 34.98 29.46 12.83
CA ASP A 380 35.35 28.05 13.03
C ASP A 380 34.78 27.42 14.32
N LEU A 381 35.17 26.17 14.58
CA LEU A 381 34.70 25.35 15.70
C LEU A 381 34.89 26.00 17.08
N ARG A 382 35.89 26.87 17.25
CA ARG A 382 36.16 27.56 18.54
C ARG A 382 35.07 28.56 18.88
N ASP A 383 34.45 29.16 17.87
CA ASP A 383 33.36 30.14 18.04
C ASP A 383 32.04 29.48 18.47
N LEU A 384 31.99 28.14 18.48
CA LEU A 384 30.84 27.38 18.98
C LEU A 384 30.79 27.36 20.51
N GLN A 385 31.84 27.76 21.23
CA GLN A 385 31.87 27.69 22.69
C GLN A 385 30.65 28.39 23.32
N GLY A 386 29.92 27.67 24.18
CA GLY A 386 28.70 28.17 24.82
C GLY A 386 27.47 28.31 23.90
N LYS A 387 27.61 28.10 22.58
CA LYS A 387 26.47 28.13 21.64
C LYS A 387 25.58 26.91 21.82
N LYS A 388 24.31 27.06 21.46
CA LYS A 388 23.33 25.96 21.42
C LYS A 388 23.23 25.44 19.99
N ILE A 389 23.47 24.14 19.80
CA ILE A 389 23.24 23.43 18.53
C ILE A 389 22.05 22.50 18.72
N VAL A 390 21.00 22.72 17.93
CA VAL A 390 19.74 21.96 17.98
C VAL A 390 19.68 21.01 16.79
N LEU A 391 19.32 19.76 17.04
CA LEU A 391 19.19 18.72 16.02
C LEU A 391 17.92 17.88 16.21
N PRO A 392 17.42 17.25 15.14
CA PRO A 392 16.44 16.17 15.25
C PRO A 392 16.92 15.07 16.20
N ALA A 393 15.99 14.36 16.84
CA ALA A 393 16.26 13.32 17.84
C ALA A 393 17.27 12.26 17.34
N ARG A 394 17.16 11.87 16.06
CA ARG A 394 18.09 10.98 15.34
C ARG A 394 18.76 11.69 14.16
N SER A 395 19.56 12.71 14.43
CA SER A 395 20.41 13.31 13.39
C SER A 395 21.60 12.42 13.03
N PRO A 396 21.95 12.27 11.73
CA PRO A 396 23.15 11.53 11.31
C PRO A 396 24.46 12.18 11.80
N TYR A 397 24.40 13.43 12.26
CA TYR A 397 25.57 14.19 12.74
C TYR A 397 25.77 14.12 14.25
N PHE A 398 24.87 13.42 14.98
CA PHE A 398 24.87 13.46 16.44
C PHE A 398 26.16 12.89 17.06
N SER A 399 26.62 11.72 16.60
CA SER A 399 27.82 11.07 17.14
C SER A 399 29.08 11.92 16.93
N GLN A 400 29.20 12.55 15.76
CA GLN A 400 30.31 13.46 15.45
C GLN A 400 30.26 14.71 16.33
N LEU A 401 29.09 15.33 16.47
CA LEU A 401 28.92 16.52 17.30
C LEU A 401 29.13 16.24 18.78
N LYS A 402 28.80 15.05 19.26
CA LYS A 402 29.07 14.64 20.64
C LYS A 402 30.58 14.62 20.93
N LEU A 403 31.39 14.12 20.01
CA LEU A 403 32.86 14.14 20.14
C LEU A 403 33.40 15.58 20.16
N LEU A 404 32.89 16.44 19.28
CA LEU A 404 33.31 17.85 19.23
C LEU A 404 32.82 18.66 20.44
N GLN A 405 31.69 18.27 21.03
CA GLN A 405 31.15 18.94 22.21
C GLN A 405 32.13 18.91 23.38
N GLU A 406 32.76 17.76 23.61
CA GLU A 406 33.75 17.57 24.67
C GLU A 406 35.00 18.46 24.46
N GLN A 407 35.36 18.73 23.20
CA GLN A 407 36.53 19.52 22.84
C GLN A 407 36.28 21.04 22.80
N TYR A 408 35.10 21.48 22.34
CA TYR A 408 34.83 22.90 22.04
C TYR A 408 33.76 23.54 22.95
N GLY A 409 33.12 22.79 23.84
CA GLY A 409 32.31 23.35 24.93
C GLY A 409 30.99 24.02 24.51
N PHE A 410 30.35 23.55 23.43
CA PHE A 410 28.99 23.95 23.04
C PHE A 410 27.92 23.08 23.72
N LYS A 411 26.65 23.47 23.60
CA LYS A 411 25.50 22.70 24.11
C LYS A 411 24.75 22.04 22.97
N LEU A 412 24.83 20.72 22.89
CA LEU A 412 24.03 19.92 21.97
C LEU A 412 22.63 19.66 22.55
N VAL A 413 21.58 19.91 21.77
CA VAL A 413 20.18 19.71 22.16
C VAL A 413 19.47 18.85 21.13
N LYS A 414 18.89 17.75 21.61
CA LYS A 414 17.99 16.91 20.82
C LYS A 414 16.57 17.45 20.94
N GLU A 415 15.90 17.58 19.81
CA GLU A 415 14.46 17.81 19.76
C GLU A 415 13.68 16.54 20.13
N ALA A 416 12.37 16.72 20.35
CA ALA A 416 11.45 15.60 20.52
C ALA A 416 11.40 14.73 19.25
N PRO A 417 11.09 13.42 19.36
CA PRO A 417 10.81 12.57 18.22
C PRO A 417 9.76 13.21 17.30
N GLY A 418 9.93 13.07 15.98
CA GLY A 418 9.04 13.65 14.97
C GLY A 418 9.38 15.08 14.53
N VAL A 419 10.26 15.81 15.22
CA VAL A 419 10.71 17.14 14.78
C VAL A 419 11.78 16.99 13.69
N ASP A 420 11.52 17.55 12.52
CA ASP A 420 12.38 17.49 11.35
C ASP A 420 13.31 18.72 11.21
N THR A 421 14.25 18.64 10.27
CA THR A 421 15.21 19.72 10.02
C THR A 421 14.54 21.00 9.51
N SER A 422 13.47 20.89 8.70
CA SER A 422 12.78 22.06 8.16
C SER A 422 12.11 22.88 9.27
N THR A 423 11.51 22.23 10.27
CA THR A 423 10.95 22.89 11.46
C THR A 423 12.02 23.62 12.27
N ILE A 424 13.21 23.01 12.43
CA ILE A 424 14.32 23.65 13.15
C ILE A 424 14.80 24.89 12.39
N LEU A 425 14.95 24.82 11.08
CA LEU A 425 15.34 25.95 10.23
C LEU A 425 14.30 27.07 10.26
N SER A 426 13.00 26.76 10.19
CA SER A 426 11.92 27.74 10.33
C SER A 426 12.06 28.52 11.63
N ARG A 427 12.25 27.83 12.76
CA ARG A 427 12.42 28.49 14.07
C ARG A 427 13.66 29.39 14.11
N ILE A 428 14.77 29.01 13.46
CA ILE A 428 15.97 29.87 13.34
C ILE A 428 15.63 31.15 12.55
N THR A 429 14.91 30.98 11.45
CA THR A 429 14.41 32.07 10.62
C THR A 429 13.49 33.01 11.40
N ASP A 430 12.65 32.46 12.28
CA ASP A 430 11.74 33.20 13.18
C ASP A 430 12.47 33.85 14.38
N GLY A 431 13.79 33.67 14.48
CA GLY A 431 14.64 34.37 15.43
C GLY A 431 15.09 33.54 16.63
N ALA A 432 14.88 32.21 16.61
CA ALA A 432 15.37 31.35 17.67
C ALA A 432 16.92 31.43 17.78
N PRO A 433 17.49 31.64 18.99
CA PRO A 433 18.91 31.94 19.17
C PRO A 433 19.77 30.68 19.26
N TYR A 434 19.71 29.82 18.25
CA TYR A 434 20.52 28.61 18.17
C TYR A 434 20.98 28.29 16.74
N LEU A 435 21.94 27.40 16.65
CA LEU A 435 22.48 26.86 15.41
C LEU A 435 21.90 25.48 15.14
N THR A 436 22.00 25.02 13.90
CA THR A 436 21.76 23.63 13.51
C THR A 436 22.90 23.14 12.62
N VAL A 437 22.92 21.85 12.32
CA VAL A 437 23.89 21.25 11.41
C VAL A 437 23.15 20.42 10.37
N ILE A 438 23.45 20.69 9.10
CA ILE A 438 22.83 20.01 7.95
C ILE A 438 23.89 19.65 6.91
N ASN A 439 23.54 18.82 5.92
CA ASN A 439 24.40 18.52 4.79
C ASN A 439 24.72 19.80 3.99
N GLN A 440 25.99 20.06 3.70
CA GLN A 440 26.45 21.24 2.97
C GLN A 440 25.81 21.37 1.57
N GLN A 441 25.75 20.28 0.79
CA GLN A 441 25.14 20.30 -0.55
C GLN A 441 23.64 20.59 -0.48
N VAL A 442 22.96 20.03 0.52
CA VAL A 442 21.55 20.33 0.80
C VAL A 442 21.39 21.81 1.16
N PHE A 443 22.30 22.40 1.95
CA PHE A 443 22.25 23.83 2.28
C PHE A 443 22.36 24.72 1.03
N HIS A 444 23.34 24.48 0.18
CA HIS A 444 23.62 25.33 -0.99
C HIS A 444 22.54 25.26 -2.07
N ILE A 445 21.74 24.19 -2.10
CA ILE A 445 20.63 24.05 -3.05
C ILE A 445 19.31 24.52 -2.44
N ASN A 446 19.10 24.30 -1.13
CA ASN A 446 17.77 24.40 -0.53
C ASN A 446 17.52 25.65 0.33
N ILE A 447 18.57 26.36 0.76
CA ILE A 447 18.45 27.24 1.94
C ILE A 447 19.22 28.56 1.80
N SER A 448 20.23 28.67 0.91
CA SER A 448 20.97 29.93 0.75
C SER A 448 20.11 31.09 0.21
N ASP A 449 19.07 30.81 -0.56
CA ASP A 449 18.37 31.83 -1.35
C ASP A 449 17.29 32.59 -0.56
N ASP A 450 16.81 32.03 0.56
CA ASP A 450 15.87 32.71 1.48
C ASP A 450 16.52 33.92 2.20
N GLY A 451 17.86 34.03 2.21
CA GLY A 451 18.60 35.15 2.78
C GLY A 451 18.44 35.37 4.30
N ARG A 452 17.56 34.62 4.97
CA ARG A 452 17.28 34.70 6.42
C ARG A 452 18.17 33.79 7.26
N VAL A 453 18.77 32.79 6.63
CA VAL A 453 19.75 31.85 7.20
C VAL A 453 21.04 31.85 6.38
N LYS A 454 22.16 31.54 7.02
CA LYS A 454 23.47 31.41 6.38
C LYS A 454 24.21 30.18 6.90
N GLY A 455 25.01 29.58 6.02
CA GLY A 455 26.01 28.58 6.38
C GLY A 455 27.26 29.30 6.87
N TYR A 456 27.81 28.84 7.98
CA TYR A 456 29.01 29.43 8.57
C TYR A 456 30.27 28.74 8.04
N PHE A 457 30.46 27.47 8.39
CA PHE A 457 31.61 26.68 7.98
C PHE A 457 31.27 25.17 8.02
N PRO A 458 32.01 24.33 7.28
CA PRO A 458 31.89 22.88 7.39
C PRO A 458 32.47 22.40 8.73
N LEU A 459 31.73 21.54 9.42
CA LEU A 459 32.08 20.94 10.70
C LEU A 459 33.23 19.91 10.58
N SER A 460 33.43 19.37 9.38
CA SER A 460 34.46 18.39 9.09
C SER A 460 34.84 18.36 7.61
N GLU A 461 35.83 17.53 7.28
CA GLU A 461 36.05 17.09 5.91
C GLU A 461 34.80 16.39 5.35
N SER A 462 34.74 16.31 4.02
CA SER A 462 33.64 15.65 3.31
C SER A 462 33.56 14.17 3.67
N GLN A 463 32.38 13.72 4.06
CA GLN A 463 32.10 12.34 4.42
C GLN A 463 31.58 11.56 3.20
N PRO A 464 31.91 10.27 3.07
CA PRO A 464 31.37 9.42 2.02
C PRO A 464 29.87 9.21 2.24
N HIS A 465 29.07 9.44 1.19
CA HIS A 465 27.64 9.21 1.18
C HIS A 465 27.29 7.97 0.37
N GLY A 466 26.36 7.18 0.91
CA GLY A 466 25.99 5.88 0.38
C GLY A 466 24.50 5.59 0.60
N TRP A 467 24.00 4.60 -0.13
CA TRP A 467 22.62 4.15 0.01
C TRP A 467 22.55 3.07 1.08
N ALA A 468 21.55 3.14 1.95
CA ALA A 468 21.43 2.22 3.07
C ALA A 468 20.44 1.09 2.72
N VAL A 469 20.82 -0.15 2.99
CA VAL A 469 19.98 -1.36 2.81
C VAL A 469 20.03 -2.21 4.07
N ARG A 470 19.07 -3.13 4.23
CA ARG A 470 19.10 -4.11 5.33
C ARG A 470 20.34 -5.00 5.24
N LYS A 471 20.89 -5.41 6.39
CA LYS A 471 22.08 -6.28 6.46
C LYS A 471 21.92 -7.59 5.68
N ASN A 472 20.73 -8.16 5.67
CA ASN A 472 20.45 -9.45 5.03
C ASN A 472 20.20 -9.31 3.50
N ASN A 473 20.21 -8.10 2.95
CA ASN A 473 20.03 -7.83 1.52
C ASN A 473 21.39 -7.76 0.80
N GLU A 474 22.16 -8.85 0.85
CA GLU A 474 23.54 -8.91 0.35
C GLU A 474 23.62 -8.79 -1.18
N GLU A 475 22.65 -9.37 -1.91
CA GLU A 475 22.65 -9.31 -3.38
C GLU A 475 22.32 -7.92 -3.88
N LEU A 476 21.35 -7.24 -3.26
CA LEU A 476 21.03 -5.85 -3.53
C LEU A 476 22.24 -4.95 -3.24
N LEU A 477 22.88 -5.10 -2.09
CA LEU A 477 24.08 -4.34 -1.73
C LEU A 477 25.21 -4.54 -2.75
N SER A 478 25.50 -5.79 -3.11
CA SER A 478 26.50 -6.14 -4.11
C SER A 478 26.20 -5.52 -5.48
N ALA A 479 24.93 -5.52 -5.88
CA ALA A 479 24.50 -4.91 -7.13
C ALA A 479 24.61 -3.38 -7.13
N LEU A 480 24.26 -2.72 -6.01
CA LEU A 480 24.43 -1.28 -5.83
C LEU A 480 25.91 -0.90 -5.89
N ASN A 481 26.80 -1.65 -5.22
CA ASN A 481 28.24 -1.40 -5.24
C ASN A 481 28.81 -1.47 -6.66
N LYS A 482 28.50 -2.53 -7.41
CA LYS A 482 28.91 -2.68 -8.81
C LYS A 482 28.39 -1.56 -9.70
N PHE A 483 27.19 -1.06 -9.42
CA PHE A 483 26.62 0.07 -10.15
C PHE A 483 27.39 1.36 -9.85
N VAL A 484 27.64 1.66 -8.57
CA VAL A 484 28.41 2.84 -8.15
C VAL A 484 29.82 2.81 -8.75
N GLU A 485 30.53 1.67 -8.66
CA GLU A 485 31.86 1.49 -9.26
C GLU A 485 31.89 1.80 -10.77
N LYS A 486 30.81 1.49 -11.48
CA LYS A 486 30.69 1.71 -12.93
C LYS A 486 30.28 3.14 -13.28
N GLU A 487 29.32 3.71 -12.57
CA GLU A 487 28.66 4.96 -12.96
C GLU A 487 29.23 6.20 -12.26
N TYR A 488 29.81 6.07 -11.05
CA TYR A 488 30.36 7.20 -10.31
C TYR A 488 31.45 7.92 -11.11
N ARG A 489 31.30 9.25 -11.25
CA ARG A 489 32.14 10.11 -12.12
C ARG A 489 32.16 9.71 -13.60
N GLY A 490 31.26 8.82 -14.02
CA GLY A 490 30.99 8.52 -15.42
C GLY A 490 30.19 9.63 -16.11
N LYS A 491 29.97 9.49 -17.42
CA LYS A 491 29.28 10.51 -18.22
C LYS A 491 27.87 10.84 -17.70
N TYR A 492 27.07 9.81 -17.40
CA TYR A 492 25.72 9.99 -16.88
C TYR A 492 25.74 10.72 -15.54
N TYR A 493 26.59 10.26 -14.61
CA TYR A 493 26.75 10.88 -13.30
C TYR A 493 27.15 12.35 -13.40
N ASN A 494 28.15 12.70 -14.20
CA ASN A 494 28.62 14.08 -14.28
C ASN A 494 27.55 15.02 -14.87
N MET A 495 26.78 14.56 -15.86
CA MET A 495 25.64 15.34 -16.39
C MET A 495 24.55 15.50 -15.32
N LEU A 496 24.23 14.43 -14.59
CA LEU A 496 23.25 14.48 -13.52
C LEU A 496 23.71 15.41 -12.39
N TYR A 497 24.97 15.32 -11.99
CA TYR A 497 25.57 16.16 -10.97
C TYR A 497 25.50 17.64 -11.36
N ALA A 498 25.88 17.98 -12.60
CA ALA A 498 25.80 19.35 -13.10
C ALA A 498 24.37 19.90 -13.11
N ASN A 499 23.39 19.06 -13.45
CA ASN A 499 21.97 19.47 -13.46
C ASN A 499 21.44 19.81 -12.06
N TYR A 500 21.92 19.15 -11.00
CA TYR A 500 21.39 19.34 -9.64
C TYR A 500 22.27 20.21 -8.73
N PHE A 501 23.58 20.22 -8.92
CA PHE A 501 24.52 20.92 -8.03
C PHE A 501 25.20 22.14 -8.67
N ASP A 502 25.40 22.15 -10.00
CA ASP A 502 26.06 23.27 -10.69
C ASP A 502 25.06 24.26 -11.30
N THR A 503 23.81 23.84 -11.49
CA THR A 503 22.71 24.66 -12.02
C THR A 503 21.68 24.90 -10.92
N PRO A 504 21.59 26.13 -10.36
CA PRO A 504 20.57 26.45 -9.36
C PRO A 504 19.17 26.25 -9.95
N LEU A 505 18.23 25.73 -9.15
CA LEU A 505 16.81 25.82 -9.48
C LEU A 505 16.43 27.30 -9.60
N GLN A 506 15.60 27.68 -10.57
CA GLN A 506 15.11 29.05 -10.64
C GLN A 506 14.22 29.33 -9.41
N GLU A 507 14.14 30.58 -8.94
CA GLU A 507 13.32 30.95 -7.76
C GLU A 507 11.88 30.43 -7.87
N GLU A 508 11.28 30.54 -9.06
CA GLU A 508 9.92 30.07 -9.34
C GLU A 508 9.78 28.53 -9.17
N ASP A 509 10.75 27.76 -9.68
CA ASP A 509 10.81 26.31 -9.52
C ASP A 509 11.07 25.91 -8.07
N PHE A 510 11.93 26.66 -7.38
CA PHE A 510 12.27 26.44 -5.98
C PHE A 510 11.04 26.55 -5.07
N TYR A 511 10.23 27.60 -5.21
CA TYR A 511 9.01 27.73 -4.42
C TYR A 511 7.99 26.63 -4.72
N GLN A 512 7.86 26.14 -5.96
CA GLN A 512 7.01 24.98 -6.26
C GLN A 512 7.54 23.68 -5.66
N VAL A 513 8.87 23.52 -5.61
CA VAL A 513 9.52 22.37 -4.97
C VAL A 513 9.27 22.35 -3.46
N PHE A 514 9.16 23.49 -2.78
CA PHE A 514 8.91 23.55 -1.34
C PHE A 514 7.44 23.73 -0.96
N ALA A 515 6.61 24.26 -1.85
CA ALA A 515 5.18 24.37 -1.63
C ALA A 515 4.58 22.98 -1.37
N THR A 516 3.60 22.95 -0.47
CA THR A 516 2.59 21.90 -0.49
C THR A 516 2.08 21.77 -1.92
N VAL A 517 2.06 20.56 -2.47
CA VAL A 517 1.49 20.37 -3.82
C VAL A 517 -0.01 20.61 -3.68
N GLU A 518 -0.45 21.84 -3.89
CA GLU A 518 -1.86 22.24 -3.81
C GLU A 518 -2.65 21.63 -4.97
N GLU A 519 -1.99 21.45 -6.13
CA GLU A 519 -2.56 20.90 -7.36
C GLU A 519 -1.56 19.93 -8.02
N LEU A 520 -2.02 18.73 -8.39
CA LEU A 520 -1.24 17.70 -9.09
C LEU A 520 -1.23 17.91 -10.61
N SER A 521 -2.25 18.59 -11.13
CA SER A 521 -2.41 18.96 -12.52
C SER A 521 -3.25 20.24 -12.65
N PRO A 522 -3.17 20.95 -13.80
CA PRO A 522 -4.04 22.09 -14.09
C PRO A 522 -5.53 21.75 -14.17
N TYR A 523 -5.89 20.47 -14.19
CA TYR A 523 -7.25 19.98 -14.39
C TYR A 523 -7.85 19.32 -13.14
N ASP A 524 -7.18 19.42 -11.99
CA ASP A 524 -7.60 18.77 -10.74
C ASP A 524 -9.05 19.04 -10.37
N ALA A 525 -9.53 20.28 -10.56
CA ALA A 525 -10.92 20.65 -10.27
C ALA A 525 -11.93 19.88 -11.16
N LEU A 526 -11.68 19.83 -12.47
CA LEU A 526 -12.52 19.09 -13.43
C LEU A 526 -12.47 17.58 -13.16
N VAL A 527 -11.27 17.06 -12.87
CA VAL A 527 -11.10 15.65 -12.57
C VAL A 527 -11.82 15.28 -11.27
N ARG A 528 -11.78 16.12 -10.22
CA ARG A 528 -12.51 15.87 -8.97
C ARG A 528 -14.03 15.82 -9.20
N GLU A 529 -14.58 16.79 -9.94
CA GLU A 529 -16.01 16.84 -10.25
C GLU A 529 -16.50 15.54 -10.90
N TYR A 530 -15.83 15.11 -11.97
CA TYR A 530 -16.25 13.91 -12.69
C TYR A 530 -15.84 12.60 -12.01
N ALA A 531 -14.67 12.54 -11.37
CA ALA A 531 -14.25 11.33 -10.65
C ALA A 531 -15.20 11.04 -9.48
N GLU A 532 -15.72 12.07 -8.81
CA GLU A 532 -16.72 11.91 -7.76
C GLU A 532 -18.01 11.29 -8.31
N GLN A 533 -18.51 11.76 -9.46
CA GLN A 533 -19.72 11.24 -10.10
C GLN A 533 -19.64 9.74 -10.43
N TYR A 534 -18.45 9.23 -10.79
CA TYR A 534 -18.24 7.84 -11.17
C TYR A 534 -17.52 7.02 -10.08
N GLU A 535 -17.39 7.56 -8.86
CA GLU A 535 -16.79 6.91 -7.70
C GLU A 535 -15.35 6.40 -7.97
N PHE A 536 -14.49 7.27 -8.48
CA PHE A 536 -13.06 7.04 -8.62
C PHE A 536 -12.28 7.98 -7.70
N ASP A 537 -11.11 7.52 -7.22
CA ASP A 537 -10.14 8.45 -6.65
C ASP A 537 -9.64 9.39 -7.75
N TRP A 538 -9.87 10.69 -7.58
CA TRP A 538 -9.48 11.69 -8.57
C TRP A 538 -7.97 11.65 -8.88
N ARG A 539 -7.11 11.28 -7.91
CA ARG A 539 -5.66 11.17 -8.12
C ARG A 539 -5.31 10.00 -9.03
N LEU A 540 -6.09 8.93 -9.03
CA LEU A 540 -5.90 7.82 -9.97
C LEU A 540 -6.18 8.28 -11.39
N ILE A 541 -7.26 9.05 -11.57
CA ILE A 541 -7.61 9.63 -12.87
C ILE A 541 -6.53 10.62 -13.32
N VAL A 542 -6.02 11.49 -12.44
CA VAL A 542 -4.91 12.39 -12.78
C VAL A 542 -3.66 11.59 -13.18
N ALA A 543 -3.34 10.51 -12.46
CA ALA A 543 -2.19 9.66 -12.80
C ALA A 543 -2.37 8.98 -14.18
N GLN A 544 -3.59 8.53 -14.49
CA GLN A 544 -3.93 8.00 -15.81
C GLN A 544 -3.80 9.08 -16.90
N MET A 545 -4.41 10.25 -16.70
CA MET A 545 -4.36 11.37 -17.61
C MET A 545 -2.92 11.78 -17.95
N PHE A 546 -2.04 11.80 -16.94
CA PHE A 546 -0.62 12.05 -17.15
C PHE A 546 0.05 10.97 -18.02
N GLN A 547 -0.29 9.70 -17.78
CA GLN A 547 0.25 8.58 -18.56
C GLN A 547 -0.25 8.59 -20.02
N GLU A 548 -1.43 9.13 -20.27
CA GLU A 548 -2.05 9.22 -21.59
C GLU A 548 -1.52 10.40 -22.41
N SER A 549 -1.50 11.61 -21.84
CA SER A 549 -1.21 12.85 -22.58
C SER A 549 -0.13 13.73 -21.97
N GLN A 550 0.35 13.42 -20.76
CA GLN A 550 1.17 14.34 -19.96
C GLN A 550 0.50 15.71 -19.77
N PHE A 551 -0.83 15.71 -19.66
CA PHE A 551 -1.68 16.89 -19.51
C PHE A 551 -1.75 17.81 -20.75
N ASP A 552 -1.38 17.30 -21.93
CA ASP A 552 -1.54 17.99 -23.20
C ASP A 552 -2.96 17.79 -23.76
N PRO A 553 -3.81 18.84 -23.80
CA PRO A 553 -5.18 18.72 -24.30
C PRO A 553 -5.25 18.56 -25.81
N GLU A 554 -4.17 18.85 -26.55
CA GLU A 554 -4.10 18.73 -28.01
C GLU A 554 -3.41 17.44 -28.46
N ALA A 555 -3.11 16.53 -27.52
CA ALA A 555 -2.42 15.28 -27.81
C ALA A 555 -3.24 14.39 -28.75
N VAL A 556 -2.61 13.95 -29.84
CA VAL A 556 -3.19 12.96 -30.77
C VAL A 556 -2.25 11.78 -30.94
N SER A 557 -2.69 10.57 -30.57
CA SER A 557 -1.90 9.36 -30.75
C SER A 557 -1.85 8.89 -32.20
N TYR A 558 -0.90 8.01 -32.51
CA TYR A 558 -0.81 7.33 -33.81
C TYR A 558 -2.09 6.53 -34.16
N ALA A 559 -2.85 6.08 -33.15
CA ALA A 559 -4.10 5.35 -33.34
C ALA A 559 -5.30 6.28 -33.56
N GLY A 560 -5.12 7.60 -33.47
CA GLY A 560 -6.19 8.60 -33.56
C GLY A 560 -6.95 8.81 -32.25
N ALA A 561 -6.35 8.48 -31.11
CA ALA A 561 -6.91 8.82 -29.80
C ALA A 561 -6.58 10.28 -29.45
N GLU A 562 -7.52 11.01 -28.87
CA GLU A 562 -7.48 12.48 -28.77
C GLU A 562 -7.58 12.95 -27.31
N GLY A 563 -6.86 14.05 -27.02
CA GLY A 563 -6.98 14.86 -25.81
C GLY A 563 -6.42 14.24 -24.54
N LEU A 564 -6.76 14.84 -23.41
CA LEU A 564 -6.17 14.56 -22.10
C LEU A 564 -6.21 13.08 -21.68
N MET A 565 -7.33 12.41 -21.93
CA MET A 565 -7.56 11.01 -21.58
C MET A 565 -7.31 10.06 -22.76
N GLN A 566 -6.88 10.56 -23.92
CA GLN A 566 -6.63 9.76 -25.13
C GLN A 566 -7.80 8.83 -25.47
N VAL A 567 -8.99 9.40 -25.65
CA VAL A 567 -10.20 8.65 -26.04
C VAL A 567 -10.25 8.56 -27.57
N LEU A 568 -10.53 7.38 -28.12
CA LEU A 568 -10.78 7.22 -29.55
C LEU A 568 -12.16 7.80 -29.92
N PRO A 569 -12.33 8.47 -31.06
CA PRO A 569 -13.63 8.96 -31.51
C PRO A 569 -14.72 7.88 -31.55
N SER A 570 -14.39 6.67 -32.00
CA SER A 570 -15.32 5.53 -31.97
C SER A 570 -15.72 5.09 -30.56
N THR A 571 -14.81 5.25 -29.59
CA THR A 571 -15.11 4.97 -28.18
C THR A 571 -16.01 6.06 -27.62
N ALA A 572 -15.73 7.34 -27.91
CA ALA A 572 -16.58 8.46 -27.52
C ALA A 572 -18.02 8.29 -28.02
N GLU A 573 -18.20 7.95 -29.30
CA GLU A 573 -19.51 7.67 -29.89
C GLU A 573 -20.21 6.49 -29.17
N TRP A 574 -19.47 5.42 -28.87
CA TRP A 574 -20.01 4.26 -28.13
C TRP A 574 -20.47 4.61 -26.70
N ILE A 575 -19.85 5.60 -26.07
CA ILE A 575 -20.28 6.11 -24.76
C ILE A 575 -21.22 7.31 -24.84
N GLY A 576 -21.65 7.74 -26.03
CA GLY A 576 -22.67 8.78 -26.21
C GLY A 576 -22.13 10.21 -26.25
N PHE A 577 -20.87 10.39 -26.67
CA PHE A 577 -20.23 11.69 -26.84
C PHE A 577 -20.00 11.98 -28.32
N ASP A 578 -20.52 13.12 -28.79
CA ASP A 578 -20.40 13.53 -30.21
C ASP A 578 -19.03 14.17 -30.53
N LYS A 579 -18.46 14.90 -29.56
CA LYS A 579 -17.15 15.57 -29.65
C LYS A 579 -16.43 15.47 -28.31
N ILE A 580 -15.10 15.41 -28.36
CA ILE A 580 -14.21 15.27 -27.20
C ILE A 580 -12.96 16.17 -27.34
N ASP A 581 -13.09 17.27 -28.08
CA ASP A 581 -12.02 18.22 -28.41
C ASP A 581 -11.75 19.22 -27.28
N ASP A 582 -12.71 19.48 -26.39
CA ASP A 582 -12.47 20.31 -25.20
C ASP A 582 -12.01 19.47 -23.97
N PRO A 583 -11.16 20.03 -23.09
CA PRO A 583 -10.64 19.35 -21.92
C PRO A 583 -11.71 18.73 -21.00
N ALA A 584 -12.80 19.45 -20.71
CA ALA A 584 -13.80 18.99 -19.75
C ALA A 584 -14.56 17.79 -20.30
N THR A 585 -14.99 17.85 -21.56
CA THR A 585 -15.68 16.75 -22.24
C THR A 585 -14.76 15.55 -22.43
N ASN A 586 -13.48 15.77 -22.77
CA ASN A 586 -12.50 14.69 -22.92
C ASN A 586 -12.25 13.95 -21.60
N ILE A 587 -12.07 14.69 -20.49
CA ILE A 587 -11.93 14.11 -19.13
C ILE A 587 -13.18 13.31 -18.78
N ARG A 588 -14.38 13.88 -18.95
CA ARG A 588 -15.64 13.20 -18.66
C ARG A 588 -15.81 11.92 -19.47
N ALA A 589 -15.53 11.96 -20.77
CA ALA A 589 -15.56 10.80 -21.66
C ALA A 589 -14.59 9.70 -21.20
N GLY A 590 -13.36 10.08 -20.83
CA GLY A 590 -12.37 9.13 -20.32
C GLY A 590 -12.79 8.43 -19.04
N ILE A 591 -13.36 9.17 -18.08
CA ILE A 591 -13.84 8.62 -16.80
C ILE A 591 -15.09 7.76 -17.01
N GLU A 592 -16.01 8.16 -17.89
CA GLU A 592 -17.17 7.32 -18.22
C GLU A 592 -16.74 6.02 -18.90
N TYR A 593 -15.76 6.08 -19.81
CA TYR A 593 -15.21 4.88 -20.43
C TYR A 593 -14.58 3.94 -19.39
N MET A 594 -13.78 4.48 -18.46
CA MET A 594 -13.26 3.75 -17.30
C MET A 594 -14.39 3.10 -16.50
N HIS A 595 -15.47 3.82 -16.21
CA HIS A 595 -16.63 3.30 -15.49
C HIS A 595 -17.30 2.12 -16.24
N LYS A 596 -17.54 2.24 -17.55
CA LYS A 596 -18.12 1.16 -18.35
C LYS A 596 -17.22 -0.07 -18.42
N LEU A 597 -15.89 0.11 -18.48
CA LEU A 597 -14.94 -0.99 -18.40
C LEU A 597 -14.98 -1.68 -17.02
N ARG A 598 -15.03 -0.89 -15.94
CA ARG A 598 -15.13 -1.39 -14.56
C ARG A 598 -16.37 -2.25 -14.35
N GLN A 599 -17.47 -1.97 -15.06
CA GLN A 599 -18.72 -2.74 -15.01
C GLN A 599 -18.64 -4.10 -15.75
N GLN A 600 -17.66 -4.32 -16.62
CA GLN A 600 -17.49 -5.61 -17.32
C GLN A 600 -16.79 -6.66 -16.46
N PHE A 601 -16.13 -6.24 -15.39
CA PHE A 601 -15.51 -7.12 -14.41
C PHE A 601 -16.49 -7.48 -13.29
N GLU A 602 -16.31 -8.67 -12.74
CA GLU A 602 -17.18 -9.25 -11.71
C GLU A 602 -17.22 -8.37 -10.46
N SER A 603 -18.40 -8.19 -9.87
CA SER A 603 -18.61 -7.27 -8.73
C SER A 603 -18.03 -7.77 -7.41
N ASP A 604 -17.73 -9.06 -7.33
CA ASP A 604 -17.10 -9.74 -6.20
C ASP A 604 -15.56 -9.73 -6.26
N LEU A 605 -14.97 -9.17 -7.33
CA LEU A 605 -13.54 -8.87 -7.35
C LEU A 605 -13.22 -7.77 -6.33
N PRO A 606 -12.09 -7.88 -5.61
CA PRO A 606 -11.56 -6.78 -4.81
C PRO A 606 -11.47 -5.50 -5.62
N LEU A 607 -11.93 -4.38 -5.06
CA LEU A 607 -11.97 -3.09 -5.75
C LEU A 607 -10.61 -2.69 -6.34
N GLU A 608 -9.54 -2.96 -5.59
CA GLU A 608 -8.17 -2.70 -6.03
C GLU A 608 -7.86 -3.45 -7.34
N GLU A 609 -8.10 -4.77 -7.35
CA GLU A 609 -7.80 -5.61 -8.51
C GLU A 609 -8.70 -5.27 -9.69
N ARG A 610 -9.99 -5.01 -9.43
CA ARG A 610 -10.95 -4.53 -10.42
C ARG A 610 -10.49 -3.22 -11.04
N THR A 611 -9.90 -2.31 -10.27
CA THR A 611 -9.30 -1.06 -10.77
C THR A 611 -8.09 -1.33 -11.67
N TRP A 612 -7.18 -2.21 -11.28
CA TRP A 612 -6.02 -2.58 -12.11
C TRP A 612 -6.41 -3.26 -13.41
N PHE A 613 -7.40 -4.16 -13.37
CA PHE A 613 -7.97 -4.77 -14.56
C PHE A 613 -8.67 -3.75 -15.46
N THR A 614 -9.35 -2.76 -14.88
CA THR A 614 -9.99 -1.67 -15.62
C THR A 614 -8.96 -0.84 -16.37
N LEU A 615 -7.86 -0.44 -15.72
CA LEU A 615 -6.75 0.27 -16.38
C LEU A 615 -6.09 -0.58 -17.47
N ALA A 616 -5.91 -1.88 -17.23
CA ALA A 616 -5.40 -2.79 -18.25
C ALA A 616 -6.33 -2.88 -19.46
N ALA A 617 -7.64 -2.93 -19.22
CA ALA A 617 -8.66 -2.98 -20.26
C ALA A 617 -8.81 -1.66 -21.00
N TYR A 618 -8.56 -0.52 -20.34
CA TYR A 618 -8.50 0.78 -20.99
C TYR A 618 -7.45 0.79 -22.10
N ASN A 619 -6.26 0.27 -21.79
CA ASN A 619 -5.14 0.24 -22.73
C ASN A 619 -5.19 -0.93 -23.75
N ALA A 620 -5.60 -2.13 -23.33
CA ALA A 620 -5.55 -3.35 -24.15
C ALA A 620 -6.91 -3.81 -24.68
N GLY A 621 -8.01 -3.31 -24.15
CA GLY A 621 -9.36 -3.84 -24.33
C GLY A 621 -9.65 -5.04 -23.41
N PHE A 622 -10.90 -5.13 -22.94
CA PHE A 622 -11.39 -6.17 -22.02
C PHE A 622 -11.06 -7.59 -22.49
N ALA A 623 -11.33 -7.91 -23.77
CA ALA A 623 -11.13 -9.26 -24.30
C ALA A 623 -9.70 -9.79 -24.12
N ARG A 624 -8.68 -8.91 -24.22
CA ARG A 624 -7.27 -9.30 -24.04
C ARG A 624 -6.95 -9.56 -22.57
N VAL A 625 -7.50 -8.74 -21.67
CA VAL A 625 -7.36 -8.93 -20.22
C VAL A 625 -8.04 -10.23 -19.80
N SER A 626 -9.25 -10.51 -20.30
CA SER A 626 -9.96 -11.76 -20.03
C SER A 626 -9.20 -13.00 -20.55
N GLN A 627 -8.58 -12.91 -21.72
CA GLN A 627 -7.68 -13.95 -22.22
C GLN A 627 -6.47 -14.16 -21.30
N ALA A 628 -5.89 -13.07 -20.78
CA ALA A 628 -4.77 -13.16 -19.84
C ALA A 628 -5.19 -13.77 -18.48
N ARG A 629 -6.41 -13.49 -17.99
CA ARG A 629 -6.97 -14.14 -16.79
C ARG A 629 -7.12 -15.65 -16.99
N GLN A 630 -7.63 -16.08 -18.15
CA GLN A 630 -7.70 -17.52 -18.48
C GLN A 630 -6.31 -18.17 -18.53
N LEU A 631 -5.36 -17.51 -19.19
CA LEU A 631 -3.98 -17.99 -19.25
C LEU A 631 -3.32 -18.02 -17.86
N ALA A 632 -3.66 -17.10 -16.95
CA ALA A 632 -3.16 -17.12 -15.58
C ALA A 632 -3.55 -18.43 -14.87
N VAL A 633 -4.80 -18.90 -15.03
CA VAL A 633 -5.25 -20.21 -14.51
C VAL A 633 -4.40 -21.35 -15.06
N GLU A 634 -4.17 -21.38 -16.38
CA GLU A 634 -3.31 -22.39 -17.03
C GLU A 634 -1.86 -22.36 -16.52
N MET A 635 -1.40 -21.19 -16.08
CA MET A 635 -0.08 -20.97 -15.50
C MET A 635 -0.01 -21.26 -13.99
N GLY A 636 -1.12 -21.67 -13.35
CA GLY A 636 -1.20 -21.86 -11.90
C GLY A 636 -1.11 -20.55 -11.10
N LEU A 637 -1.46 -19.43 -11.73
CA LEU A 637 -1.48 -18.09 -11.14
C LEU A 637 -2.93 -17.70 -10.79
N ASP A 638 -3.07 -16.71 -9.89
CA ASP A 638 -4.37 -16.20 -9.48
C ASP A 638 -4.99 -15.31 -10.58
N PRO A 639 -6.13 -15.71 -11.20
CA PRO A 639 -6.77 -14.93 -12.26
C PRO A 639 -7.47 -13.66 -11.76
N ASN A 640 -7.63 -13.50 -10.44
CA ASN A 640 -8.29 -12.36 -9.81
C ASN A 640 -7.30 -11.36 -9.23
N ARG A 641 -6.00 -11.57 -9.49
CA ARG A 641 -4.92 -10.69 -9.07
C ARG A 641 -4.13 -10.20 -10.27
N TRP A 642 -3.92 -8.89 -10.36
CA TRP A 642 -3.17 -8.28 -11.45
C TRP A 642 -1.66 -8.50 -11.27
N PHE A 643 -1.08 -7.93 -10.20
CA PHE A 643 0.36 -7.91 -10.01
C PHE A 643 0.91 -9.28 -9.60
N GLY A 644 1.99 -9.68 -10.28
CA GLY A 644 2.66 -10.97 -10.06
C GLY A 644 1.88 -12.18 -10.57
N ASN A 645 0.74 -11.97 -11.25
CA ASN A 645 -0.19 -13.01 -11.71
C ASN A 645 -0.66 -12.72 -13.14
N VAL A 646 -1.77 -11.99 -13.33
CA VAL A 646 -2.30 -11.72 -14.68
C VAL A 646 -1.35 -10.86 -15.52
N ASP A 647 -0.55 -10.00 -14.90
CA ASP A 647 0.53 -9.27 -15.58
C ASP A 647 1.59 -10.22 -16.21
N LYS A 648 1.95 -11.33 -15.55
CA LYS A 648 2.83 -12.37 -16.10
C LYS A 648 2.19 -13.08 -17.29
N ALA A 649 0.89 -13.35 -17.23
CA ALA A 649 0.13 -13.90 -18.35
C ALA A 649 0.08 -12.91 -19.53
N MET A 650 -0.15 -11.62 -19.29
CA MET A 650 -0.08 -10.56 -20.29
C MET A 650 1.31 -10.50 -20.96
N LEU A 651 2.40 -10.62 -20.18
CA LEU A 651 3.76 -10.69 -20.72
C LEU A 651 4.01 -11.95 -21.55
N LYS A 652 3.39 -13.08 -21.18
CA LYS A 652 3.41 -14.31 -21.97
C LYS A 652 2.70 -14.11 -23.31
N LEU A 653 1.53 -13.48 -23.33
CA LEU A 653 0.78 -13.13 -24.56
C LEU A 653 1.55 -12.16 -25.47
N ALA A 654 2.40 -11.29 -24.90
CA ALA A 654 3.22 -10.37 -25.65
C ALA A 654 4.41 -11.05 -26.39
N LYS A 655 4.77 -12.29 -26.02
CA LYS A 655 5.87 -13.02 -26.67
C LYS A 655 5.47 -13.40 -28.10
N PRO A 656 6.36 -13.16 -29.08
CA PRO A 656 6.08 -13.52 -30.46
C PRO A 656 6.11 -15.04 -30.64
N TYR A 657 5.29 -15.55 -31.54
CA TYR A 657 5.26 -16.96 -31.94
C TYR A 657 5.25 -17.09 -33.46
N ASN A 658 5.66 -18.24 -33.97
CA ASN A 658 5.65 -18.51 -35.41
C ASN A 658 4.33 -19.16 -35.80
N LYS A 659 3.67 -18.61 -36.81
CA LYS A 659 2.51 -19.21 -37.47
C LYS A 659 2.70 -19.09 -38.98
N ASP A 660 2.70 -20.23 -39.68
CA ASP A 660 2.87 -20.31 -41.14
C ASP A 660 4.13 -19.59 -41.65
N GLY A 661 5.25 -19.74 -40.94
CA GLY A 661 6.53 -19.10 -41.26
C GLY A 661 6.58 -17.59 -40.95
N LYS A 662 5.49 -16.98 -40.46
CA LYS A 662 5.43 -15.57 -40.06
C LYS A 662 5.51 -15.43 -38.55
N LYS A 663 6.30 -14.46 -38.09
CA LYS A 663 6.40 -14.09 -36.68
C LYS A 663 5.21 -13.21 -36.30
N MET A 664 4.30 -13.77 -35.52
CA MET A 664 3.06 -13.13 -35.06
C MET A 664 3.18 -12.72 -33.59
N ARG A 665 2.32 -11.80 -33.16
CA ARG A 665 2.11 -11.44 -31.74
C ARG A 665 0.61 -11.40 -31.49
N VAL A 666 0.16 -11.93 -30.35
CA VAL A 666 -1.25 -11.86 -29.95
C VAL A 666 -1.65 -10.40 -29.69
N CYS A 667 -0.77 -9.66 -29.01
CA CYS A 667 -1.00 -8.28 -28.62
C CYS A 667 0.32 -7.59 -28.26
N ARG A 668 0.25 -6.26 -28.10
CA ARG A 668 1.31 -5.47 -27.44
C ARG A 668 1.11 -5.44 -25.91
N CYS A 669 0.65 -6.55 -25.31
CA CYS A 669 0.28 -6.62 -23.89
C CYS A 669 1.41 -6.28 -22.90
N GLY A 670 2.68 -6.31 -23.34
CA GLY A 670 3.79 -5.82 -22.53
C GLY A 670 3.72 -4.32 -22.26
N GLN A 671 3.17 -3.52 -23.19
CA GLN A 671 2.93 -2.09 -22.97
C GLN A 671 1.85 -1.87 -21.92
N THR A 672 0.81 -2.70 -21.89
CA THR A 672 -0.26 -2.64 -20.89
C THR A 672 0.24 -2.91 -19.48
N VAL A 673 1.15 -3.87 -19.31
CA VAL A 673 1.76 -4.14 -18.01
C VAL A 673 2.57 -2.94 -17.52
N VAL A 674 3.31 -2.28 -18.42
CA VAL A 674 4.01 -1.03 -18.10
C VAL A 674 3.01 0.07 -17.75
N TYR A 675 1.97 0.27 -18.57
CA TYR A 675 0.94 1.28 -18.38
C TYR A 675 0.29 1.23 -16.99
N VAL A 676 -0.20 0.05 -16.56
CA VAL A 676 -0.80 -0.10 -15.22
C VAL A 676 0.23 0.11 -14.11
N SER A 677 1.47 -0.34 -14.32
CA SER A 677 2.54 -0.19 -13.33
C SER A 677 2.95 1.27 -13.13
N GLU A 678 3.08 2.04 -14.21
CA GLU A 678 3.43 3.47 -14.15
C GLU A 678 2.30 4.28 -13.49
N ILE A 679 1.04 4.01 -13.85
CA ILE A 679 -0.11 4.67 -13.21
C ILE A 679 -0.17 4.35 -11.72
N ARG A 680 0.04 3.10 -11.30
CA ARG A 680 0.11 2.75 -9.86
C ARG A 680 1.24 3.50 -9.14
N ALA A 681 2.44 3.57 -9.74
CA ALA A 681 3.56 4.30 -9.15
C ALA A 681 3.22 5.77 -8.92
N LEU A 682 2.63 6.37 -9.95
CA LEU A 682 2.31 7.78 -9.98
C LEU A 682 1.16 8.10 -9.03
N TYR A 683 0.11 7.29 -9.02
CA TYR A 683 -0.97 7.35 -8.06
C TYR A 683 -0.47 7.24 -6.61
N ASN A 684 0.38 6.26 -6.29
CA ASN A 684 0.96 6.10 -4.96
C ASN A 684 1.74 7.34 -4.54
N THR A 685 2.48 7.93 -5.48
CA THR A 685 3.20 9.19 -5.30
C THR A 685 2.22 10.32 -4.97
N TYR A 686 1.15 10.47 -5.75
CA TYR A 686 0.13 11.51 -5.58
C TYR A 686 -0.58 11.41 -4.23
N VAL A 687 -0.93 10.20 -3.79
CA VAL A 687 -1.53 10.01 -2.46
C VAL A 687 -0.56 10.40 -1.35
N ARG A 688 0.72 10.01 -1.45
CA ARG A 688 1.74 10.37 -0.46
C ARG A 688 1.93 11.88 -0.38
N PHE A 689 1.99 12.58 -1.52
CA PHE A 689 2.11 14.04 -1.55
C PHE A 689 0.89 14.77 -0.99
N THR A 690 -0.32 14.35 -1.38
CA THR A 690 -1.55 14.98 -0.90
C THR A 690 -1.78 14.73 0.60
N LYS A 691 -1.46 13.53 1.11
CA LYS A 691 -1.51 13.21 2.55
C LYS A 691 -0.49 14.01 3.35
N HIS A 692 0.77 14.09 2.90
CA HIS A 692 1.81 14.89 3.56
C HIS A 692 1.43 16.38 3.59
N THR A 693 0.84 16.89 2.50
CA THR A 693 0.33 18.26 2.42
C THR A 693 -0.80 18.53 3.42
N GLN A 694 -1.77 17.63 3.52
CA GLN A 694 -2.85 17.73 4.51
C GLN A 694 -2.33 17.75 5.95
N LEU A 695 -1.40 16.85 6.30
CA LEU A 695 -0.79 16.79 7.63
C LEU A 695 -0.02 18.07 7.98
N ALA A 696 0.75 18.62 7.02
CA ALA A 696 1.45 19.88 7.19
C ALA A 696 0.47 21.05 7.45
N SER A 697 -0.64 21.11 6.70
CA SER A 697 -1.67 22.15 6.86
C SER A 697 -2.40 22.09 8.22
N LEU A 698 -2.67 20.88 8.73
CA LEU A 698 -3.28 20.67 10.05
C LEU A 698 -2.33 21.06 11.18
N GLY A 699 -1.03 20.77 11.04
CA GLY A 699 0.00 21.21 11.98
C GLY A 699 0.13 22.73 12.07
N ILE A 700 -0.03 23.45 10.96
CA ILE A 700 -0.05 24.92 10.92
C ILE A 700 -1.32 25.46 11.64
N ARG A 701 -2.50 24.88 11.39
CA ARG A 701 -3.74 25.29 12.07
C ARG A 701 -3.71 25.03 13.58
N GLN A 702 -3.15 23.91 14.03
CA GLN A 702 -3.01 23.63 15.47
C GLN A 702 -2.01 24.57 16.16
N ARG A 703 -0.93 24.99 15.48
CA ARG A 703 0.00 25.99 16.02
C ARG A 703 -0.70 27.35 16.20
N ASN A 704 -1.50 27.78 15.24
CA ASN A 704 -2.28 29.02 15.35
C ASN A 704 -3.35 28.99 16.45
N LEU A 705 -3.78 27.81 16.92
CA LEU A 705 -4.72 27.64 18.03
C LEU A 705 -4.03 27.56 19.41
N LEU A 706 -2.71 27.31 19.44
CA LEU A 706 -1.91 27.31 20.67
C LEU A 706 -1.26 28.69 20.95
N ASP A 707 -1.31 29.60 19.98
CA ASP A 707 -0.81 30.98 20.06
C ASP A 707 -1.94 32.04 20.19
N ILE A 708 -3.16 31.63 20.57
CA ILE A 708 -4.27 32.48 21.02
C ILE A 708 -4.64 32.06 22.44
#